data_AF-A0A8J4PY80-F1
#
_entry.id   AF-A0A8J4PY80-F1
#
_cell.length_a   1.000
_cell.length_b   1.000
_cell.length_c   1.000
_cell.angle_alpha   90.00
_cell.angle_beta   90.00
_cell.angle_gamma   90.00
#
_symmetry.space_group_name_H-M   'P 1'
#
loop_
_entity.id
_entity.type
_entity.pdbx_description
1 polymer ?
#
loop_
_entity_poly.entity_id
_entity_poly.type
_entity_poly.pdbx_seq_one_letter_code
_entity_poly.pdbx_strand_id
1 'polypeptide(L)'
;MKKILLLSHLKKDKKDANHSLSSSGGTGHGHHNTSKKPAMPPKTYDHFANVMVLGYHESGKTTLQRQLDLLYGLEPLDPKYYQRLIYANTLATLIRLIENSENLNVSIHNDNLERVKRVMGTPIELARNRLPRFPLKLSYDCKCLWEDKGIQTTFTHSKFCSEYRTPGRAKYYMENMFRVFSPEFVPNEIDIISAYDQVDQIQTSTLLYKRFKMDLICCSGKLSQPKEYSNLLQYQPNYIFYVVSLKDYFSNNTVIPDSTSIPICNNHTHKNLLVEALNNFELFVKSDLLDQANQVYLIFNTCDIFYENIKQFDLKHCFPDYQGGCDPTQAIEFISNKFSQFLVEKEKAFKTHVINLLDKNHVREQFDILLDSLIPDAEMRGLTFEMALSGSTNSTISGVDTTPTSGSPLSGSTNSSVGSYPSHPSSRMPHQSSILVTPLHDHLELNLNNSQMDSSSLPSSASSSMSSLSNCLVSNSTTTTTTTTTANNINNNNNNNINNNNNNNNNNISKSKSTTQPAKAQTKAIDKENKAKEKELKAKEKENKIKEKELLKLKEKEIKEKEKEEKERERAEKEREKAEKEIEKQKAAAAAPPVVKKKKGKGLSVQSGYYAMQGRRKNMEDTHAVYDDLLTETNYSANRDNIDGLCAYYAVYDGHGGADTSKALEPIVHKCVVDSTSFQSGNFEQSLRDGYEAADKKVIPVCEKSGSTGVSVMLVGNTLYAANIGDSEAVLARNVGNAKSPQYEHTLLTYKHLANDDKEKVRITELGGMIIFGRLFGSLAVSRSFGDKEYKEGEKKFVVCEPYQMTLDLTPNDHFLILACDGLWDKVTYEEAVQITTKQLKLGKTPTEISTTLAQESYEKGSVDNISVVVILLNWK
;
A
#
# COMPACT_ATOMS: atom_id res chain seq x y z
N MET A 1 32.70 16.72 -27.74
CA MET A 1 32.73 18.14 -28.17
C MET A 1 31.32 18.69 -28.10
N LYS A 2 31.11 19.95 -27.67
CA LYS A 2 29.81 20.70 -27.66
C LYS A 2 28.63 19.96 -26.97
N LYS A 3 27.98 20.47 -25.92
CA LYS A 3 27.92 21.85 -25.42
C LYS A 3 27.63 21.82 -23.90
N ILE A 4 28.63 22.19 -23.08
CA ILE A 4 28.47 22.42 -21.64
C ILE A 4 28.57 23.93 -21.43
N LEU A 5 27.46 24.61 -21.13
CA LEU A 5 27.42 26.03 -20.71
C LEU A 5 25.96 26.50 -20.46
N LEU A 6 25.43 26.29 -19.25
CA LEU A 6 24.50 27.22 -18.56
C LEU A 6 24.17 26.72 -17.13
N LEU A 7 24.93 27.15 -16.11
CA LEU A 7 24.50 27.17 -14.70
C LEU A 7 25.54 27.85 -13.78
N SER A 8 25.84 29.13 -14.05
CA SER A 8 26.67 29.93 -13.16
C SER A 8 26.38 31.42 -13.33
N HIS A 9 25.61 32.02 -12.40
CA HIS A 9 25.59 33.44 -12.01
C HIS A 9 24.57 33.63 -10.86
N LEU A 10 24.63 34.76 -10.15
CA LEU A 10 23.68 35.20 -9.10
C LEU A 10 23.62 34.39 -7.79
N LYS A 11 24.75 34.33 -7.07
CA LYS A 11 24.77 34.47 -5.61
C LYS A 11 25.80 35.55 -5.22
N LYS A 12 25.51 36.28 -4.13
CA LYS A 12 26.12 37.55 -3.70
C LYS A 12 25.74 38.74 -4.60
N ASP A 13 24.83 39.57 -4.10
CA ASP A 13 25.15 40.95 -3.71
C ASP A 13 24.00 41.56 -2.88
N LYS A 14 24.38 42.09 -1.70
CA LYS A 14 23.67 43.04 -0.78
C LYS A 14 23.94 42.74 0.69
N LYS A 15 25.11 43.19 1.15
CA LYS A 15 25.32 43.68 2.51
C LYS A 15 26.52 44.64 2.48
N ASP A 16 26.24 45.94 2.63
CA ASP A 16 26.83 46.80 3.66
C ASP A 16 26.71 48.28 3.26
N ALA A 17 25.94 49.02 4.07
CA ALA A 17 25.83 50.49 4.02
C ALA A 17 25.46 51.02 5.41
N ASN A 18 26.20 50.59 6.44
CA ASN A 18 26.16 51.21 7.76
C ASN A 18 26.98 52.50 7.75
N HIS A 19 26.51 53.57 8.41
CA HIS A 19 27.24 54.17 9.54
C HIS A 19 26.42 55.25 10.26
N SER A 20 26.91 55.60 11.47
CA SER A 20 26.49 56.72 12.35
C SER A 20 25.18 56.53 13.15
N LEU A 21 25.10 56.90 14.44
CA LEU A 21 26.13 57.09 15.47
C LEU A 21 25.50 57.10 16.89
N SER A 22 26.31 56.83 17.92
CA SER A 22 26.20 57.29 19.33
C SER A 22 24.83 57.42 20.04
N SER A 23 24.54 56.44 20.91
CA SER A 23 24.25 56.60 22.36
C SER A 23 23.43 57.79 22.94
N SER A 24 22.49 57.41 23.81
CA SER A 24 22.13 58.00 25.12
C SER A 24 21.37 59.33 25.24
N GLY A 25 20.32 59.33 26.08
CA GLY A 25 19.74 60.51 26.73
C GLY A 25 18.28 60.81 26.36
N GLY A 26 17.34 60.70 27.31
CA GLY A 26 15.94 61.12 27.10
C GLY A 26 14.92 60.45 28.02
N THR A 27 14.59 61.08 29.15
CA THR A 27 13.49 60.68 30.05
C THR A 27 12.14 61.20 29.56
N GLY A 28 11.06 60.41 29.67
CA GLY A 28 9.70 60.90 29.46
C GLY A 28 8.60 59.93 29.86
N HIS A 29 7.80 60.28 30.87
CA HIS A 29 6.48 59.68 31.08
C HIS A 29 5.46 60.32 30.12
N GLY A 30 4.46 59.55 29.67
CA GLY A 30 3.34 60.08 28.88
C GLY A 30 2.25 59.03 28.68
N HIS A 31 1.06 59.28 29.23
CA HIS A 31 -0.12 58.44 29.04
C HIS A 31 -0.93 58.88 27.80
N HIS A 32 -1.79 57.97 27.33
CA HIS A 32 -2.83 58.17 26.31
C HIS A 32 -2.40 58.58 24.89
N ASN A 33 -2.81 57.77 23.91
CA ASN A 33 -3.67 58.31 22.86
C ASN A 33 -4.74 57.30 22.42
N THR A 34 -5.74 57.78 21.70
CA THR A 34 -7.04 57.15 21.46
C THR A 34 -7.06 56.15 20.31
N SER A 35 -8.13 55.35 20.27
CA SER A 35 -8.37 54.29 19.29
C SER A 35 -8.63 54.83 17.88
N LYS A 36 -7.61 54.81 17.02
CA LYS A 36 -7.85 54.72 15.57
C LYS A 36 -8.43 53.34 15.26
N LYS A 37 -9.54 53.29 14.51
CA LYS A 37 -10.04 52.04 13.91
C LYS A 37 -8.91 51.41 13.09
N PRO A 38 -8.70 50.07 13.15
CA PRO A 38 -7.78 49.42 12.25
C PRO A 38 -8.23 49.63 10.79
N ALA A 39 -7.29 49.93 9.90
CA ALA A 39 -7.58 49.98 8.48
C ALA A 39 -7.96 48.57 7.98
N MET A 40 -9.02 48.47 7.18
CA MET A 40 -9.46 47.18 6.65
C MET A 40 -8.39 46.60 5.70
N PRO A 41 -8.20 45.26 5.68
CA PRO A 41 -7.37 44.60 4.68
C PRO A 41 -7.91 44.86 3.26
N PRO A 42 -7.05 44.77 2.21
CA PRO A 42 -7.44 45.08 0.84
C PRO A 42 -8.52 44.13 0.31
N LYS A 43 -9.49 44.67 -0.45
CA LYS A 43 -10.60 43.90 -1.04
C LYS A 43 -10.10 42.87 -2.06
N THR A 44 -10.15 41.58 -1.70
CA THR A 44 -9.75 40.46 -2.57
C THR A 44 -10.88 39.93 -3.45
N TYR A 45 -12.14 40.16 -3.09
CA TYR A 45 -13.35 39.77 -3.83
C TYR A 45 -14.43 40.87 -3.69
N ASP A 46 -15.38 40.90 -4.61
CA ASP A 46 -16.48 41.88 -4.62
C ASP A 46 -17.78 41.27 -4.05
N HIS A 47 -18.07 40.03 -4.48
CA HIS A 47 -19.33 39.34 -4.24
C HIS A 47 -19.14 38.08 -3.39
N PHE A 48 -20.20 37.72 -2.65
CA PHE A 48 -20.17 36.63 -1.68
C PHE A 48 -21.48 35.83 -1.68
N ALA A 49 -21.43 34.51 -1.49
CA ALA A 49 -22.63 33.70 -1.24
C ALA A 49 -22.38 32.48 -0.33
N ASN A 50 -23.38 32.16 0.49
CA ASN A 50 -23.52 30.88 1.17
C ASN A 50 -24.22 29.87 0.24
N VAL A 51 -23.68 28.67 0.08
CA VAL A 51 -24.29 27.61 -0.75
C VAL A 51 -24.34 26.28 -0.02
N MET A 52 -25.54 25.74 0.15
CA MET A 52 -25.72 24.49 0.90
C MET A 52 -25.91 23.29 -0.03
N VAL A 53 -25.10 22.25 0.20
CA VAL A 53 -25.05 21.03 -0.61
C VAL A 53 -25.92 19.96 0.05
N LEU A 54 -27.04 19.66 -0.59
CA LEU A 54 -28.08 18.72 -0.14
C LEU A 54 -28.27 17.59 -1.16
N GLY A 55 -29.16 16.63 -0.86
CA GLY A 55 -29.33 15.41 -1.65
C GLY A 55 -29.58 14.18 -0.79
N TYR A 56 -30.04 13.09 -1.40
CA TYR A 56 -30.29 11.82 -0.70
C TYR A 56 -28.99 11.09 -0.25
N HIS A 57 -29.13 9.96 0.44
CA HIS A 57 -27.99 9.20 0.96
C HIS A 57 -27.04 8.76 -0.16
N GLU A 58 -25.73 8.89 0.06
CA GLU A 58 -24.66 8.58 -0.92
C GLU A 58 -24.77 9.24 -2.31
N SER A 59 -25.59 10.29 -2.50
CA SER A 59 -25.83 10.86 -3.83
C SER A 59 -24.62 11.54 -4.50
N GLY A 60 -23.57 11.84 -3.72
CA GLY A 60 -22.33 12.48 -4.20
C GLY A 60 -22.00 13.83 -3.57
N LYS A 61 -22.74 14.28 -2.54
CA LYS A 61 -22.55 15.59 -1.87
C LYS A 61 -21.09 15.92 -1.52
N THR A 62 -20.41 15.03 -0.79
CA THR A 62 -18.99 15.20 -0.39
C THR A 62 -18.01 15.01 -1.55
N THR A 63 -18.38 14.20 -2.56
CA THR A 63 -17.64 14.05 -3.82
C THR A 63 -17.66 15.36 -4.63
N LEU A 64 -18.81 16.06 -4.66
CA LEU A 64 -18.95 17.38 -5.27
C LEU A 64 -18.10 18.41 -4.54
N GLN A 65 -18.24 18.52 -3.21
CA GLN A 65 -17.47 19.47 -2.41
C GLN A 65 -15.97 19.33 -2.67
N ARG A 66 -15.40 18.13 -2.55
CA ARG A 66 -13.95 17.92 -2.72
C ARG A 66 -13.46 18.17 -4.14
N GLN A 67 -14.28 17.94 -5.17
CA GLN A 67 -13.93 18.36 -6.53
C GLN A 67 -13.86 19.89 -6.65
N LEU A 68 -14.81 20.60 -6.06
CA LEU A 68 -14.81 22.06 -6.07
C LEU A 68 -13.65 22.61 -5.23
N ASP A 69 -13.31 21.98 -4.11
CA ASP A 69 -12.12 22.32 -3.31
C ASP A 69 -10.83 22.12 -4.13
N LEU A 70 -10.71 21.00 -4.86
CA LEU A 70 -9.57 20.68 -5.74
C LEU A 70 -9.49 21.52 -7.03
N LEU A 71 -10.52 22.31 -7.34
CA LEU A 71 -10.59 23.19 -8.52
C LEU A 71 -10.51 24.68 -8.16
N TYR A 72 -11.12 25.09 -7.05
CA TYR A 72 -11.42 26.48 -6.69
C TYR A 72 -11.24 26.80 -5.19
N GLY A 73 -10.86 25.81 -4.36
CA GLY A 73 -10.74 25.98 -2.91
C GLY A 73 -9.58 26.88 -2.48
N LEU A 74 -9.81 27.67 -1.42
CA LEU A 74 -8.75 28.49 -0.81
C LEU A 74 -7.77 27.69 0.07
N GLU A 75 -8.24 26.60 0.68
CA GLU A 75 -7.44 25.77 1.58
C GLU A 75 -7.08 24.43 0.93
N PRO A 76 -5.80 24.01 0.96
CA PRO A 76 -5.38 22.75 0.37
C PRO A 76 -5.81 21.55 1.24
N LEU A 77 -6.48 20.58 0.62
CA LEU A 77 -6.89 19.33 1.26
C LEU A 77 -5.68 18.52 1.77
N ASP A 78 -5.63 18.18 3.06
CA ASP A 78 -4.54 17.38 3.66
C ASP A 78 -4.56 15.91 3.20
N PRO A 79 -3.55 15.41 2.46
CA PRO A 79 -3.51 14.03 2.04
C PRO A 79 -3.39 13.03 3.21
N LYS A 80 -2.88 13.43 4.38
CA LYS A 80 -2.70 12.53 5.54
C LYS A 80 -4.03 12.21 6.24
N TYR A 81 -4.93 13.17 6.35
CA TYR A 81 -6.32 12.94 6.74
C TYR A 81 -6.99 11.91 5.81
N TYR A 82 -6.90 12.12 4.49
CA TYR A 82 -7.50 11.19 3.51
C TYR A 82 -6.83 9.81 3.52
N GLN A 83 -5.51 9.72 3.76
CA GLN A 83 -4.78 8.46 3.88
C GLN A 83 -5.38 7.59 5.00
N ARG A 84 -5.55 8.15 6.20
CA ARG A 84 -6.16 7.48 7.36
C ARG A 84 -7.62 7.11 7.11
N LEU A 85 -8.37 8.01 6.49
CA LEU A 85 -9.78 7.78 6.14
C LEU A 85 -9.93 6.60 5.15
N ILE A 86 -9.04 6.50 4.16
CA ILE A 86 -9.03 5.40 3.18
C ILE A 86 -8.64 4.06 3.85
N TYR A 87 -7.66 4.05 4.76
CA TYR A 87 -7.31 2.84 5.53
C TYR A 87 -8.49 2.34 6.36
N ALA A 88 -9.14 3.25 7.10
CA ALA A 88 -10.30 2.94 7.92
C ALA A 88 -11.47 2.41 7.07
N ASN A 89 -11.75 3.04 5.92
CA ASN A 89 -12.80 2.57 5.01
C ASN A 89 -12.51 1.21 4.40
N THR A 90 -11.27 0.95 3.98
CA THR A 90 -10.88 -0.32 3.33
C THR A 90 -11.01 -1.47 4.33
N LEU A 91 -10.49 -1.30 5.55
CA LEU A 91 -10.62 -2.29 6.62
C LEU A 91 -12.09 -2.50 7.06
N ALA A 92 -12.82 -1.42 7.37
CA ALA A 92 -14.22 -1.50 7.81
C ALA A 92 -15.15 -2.10 6.74
N THR A 93 -14.88 -1.86 5.46
CA THR A 93 -15.65 -2.47 4.38
C THR A 93 -15.38 -3.97 4.24
N LEU A 94 -14.14 -4.41 4.46
CA LEU A 94 -13.83 -5.84 4.42
C LEU A 94 -14.42 -6.58 5.63
N ILE A 95 -14.32 -5.98 6.83
CA ILE A 95 -14.99 -6.47 8.05
C ILE A 95 -16.48 -6.68 7.77
N ARG A 96 -17.19 -5.69 7.21
CA ARG A 96 -18.62 -5.84 6.91
C ARG A 96 -18.94 -6.82 5.77
N LEU A 97 -17.98 -7.12 4.88
CA LEU A 97 -18.15 -8.21 3.91
C LEU A 97 -17.96 -9.60 4.53
N ILE A 98 -17.19 -9.72 5.62
CA ILE A 98 -17.10 -10.94 6.42
C ILE A 98 -18.41 -11.11 7.19
N GLU A 99 -18.85 -10.11 7.96
CA GLU A 99 -20.12 -10.13 8.71
C GLU A 99 -21.33 -10.47 7.81
N ASN A 100 -21.40 -9.86 6.63
CA ASN A 100 -22.47 -10.13 5.68
C ASN A 100 -22.37 -11.52 5.00
N SER A 101 -21.18 -12.16 4.99
CA SER A 101 -21.06 -13.54 4.48
C SER A 101 -21.73 -14.54 5.41
N GLU A 102 -21.60 -14.34 6.73
CA GLU A 102 -22.30 -15.14 7.75
C GLU A 102 -23.82 -14.96 7.62
N ASN A 103 -24.30 -13.72 7.54
CA ASN A 103 -25.73 -13.40 7.35
C ASN A 103 -26.32 -14.01 6.06
N LEU A 104 -25.54 -14.09 4.98
CA LEU A 104 -25.95 -14.68 3.70
C LEU A 104 -25.75 -16.22 3.63
N ASN A 105 -25.20 -16.85 4.67
CA ASN A 105 -24.77 -18.26 4.68
C ASN A 105 -23.77 -18.60 3.56
N VAL A 106 -22.89 -17.65 3.23
CA VAL A 106 -21.84 -17.78 2.21
C VAL A 106 -20.53 -18.17 2.88
N SER A 107 -19.99 -19.34 2.55
CA SER A 107 -18.74 -19.83 3.16
C SER A 107 -17.48 -19.14 2.62
N ILE A 108 -16.60 -18.75 3.54
CA ILE A 108 -15.21 -18.33 3.28
C ILE A 108 -14.33 -19.59 3.23
N HIS A 109 -13.24 -19.58 2.44
CA HIS A 109 -12.35 -20.73 2.32
C HIS A 109 -11.62 -21.05 3.63
N ASN A 110 -11.39 -22.34 3.94
CA ASN A 110 -10.78 -22.77 5.20
C ASN A 110 -9.41 -22.11 5.46
N ASP A 111 -8.56 -22.00 4.44
CA ASP A 111 -7.23 -21.36 4.52
C ASP A 111 -7.29 -19.88 4.93
N ASN A 112 -8.46 -19.25 4.80
CA ASN A 112 -8.71 -17.84 5.13
C ASN A 112 -9.30 -17.64 6.53
N LEU A 113 -9.69 -18.69 7.27
CA LEU A 113 -10.31 -18.55 8.60
C LEU A 113 -9.38 -17.87 9.63
N GLU A 114 -8.07 -18.14 9.59
CA GLU A 114 -7.09 -17.42 10.43
C GLU A 114 -6.86 -15.97 9.98
N ARG A 115 -7.14 -15.65 8.70
CA ARG A 115 -7.12 -14.26 8.20
C ARG A 115 -8.35 -13.50 8.68
N VAL A 116 -9.53 -14.14 8.63
CA VAL A 116 -10.78 -13.60 9.19
C VAL A 116 -10.57 -13.19 10.64
N LYS A 117 -10.05 -14.09 11.49
CA LYS A 117 -9.78 -13.80 12.92
C LYS A 117 -8.89 -12.56 13.12
N ARG A 118 -7.83 -12.40 12.31
CA ARG A 118 -6.91 -11.25 12.41
C ARG A 118 -7.51 -9.94 11.89
N VAL A 119 -8.27 -9.98 10.79
CA VAL A 119 -8.94 -8.80 10.24
C VAL A 119 -10.07 -8.32 11.15
N MET A 120 -10.95 -9.23 11.58
CA MET A 120 -12.03 -8.93 12.54
C MET A 120 -11.48 -8.48 13.90
N GLY A 121 -10.35 -9.06 14.34
CA GLY A 121 -9.66 -8.68 15.56
C GLY A 121 -8.85 -7.37 15.50
N THR A 122 -8.91 -6.60 14.40
CA THR A 122 -8.18 -5.32 14.27
C THR A 122 -9.11 -4.12 14.48
N PRO A 123 -8.95 -3.32 15.57
CA PRO A 123 -9.70 -2.09 15.78
C PRO A 123 -9.52 -1.07 14.65
N ILE A 124 -10.63 -0.59 14.08
CA ILE A 124 -10.66 0.39 12.99
C ILE A 124 -10.06 1.74 13.43
N GLU A 125 -10.09 2.03 14.73
CA GLU A 125 -9.51 3.20 15.37
C GLU A 125 -7.98 3.26 15.22
N LEU A 126 -7.30 2.11 15.06
CA LEU A 126 -5.86 2.08 14.78
C LEU A 126 -5.57 2.67 13.39
N ALA A 127 -6.38 2.29 12.39
CA ALA A 127 -6.29 2.82 11.03
C ALA A 127 -6.65 4.31 10.94
N ARG A 128 -7.60 4.78 11.78
CA ARG A 128 -7.93 6.20 11.89
C ARG A 128 -6.83 7.03 12.57
N ASN A 129 -6.32 6.57 13.72
CA ASN A 129 -5.66 7.45 14.69
C ASN A 129 -4.21 7.12 15.05
N ARG A 130 -3.70 5.91 14.75
CA ARG A 130 -2.40 5.44 15.31
C ARG A 130 -1.41 4.84 14.31
N LEU A 131 -1.81 4.51 13.09
CA LEU A 131 -0.94 3.90 12.09
C LEU A 131 -0.33 4.95 11.13
N PRO A 132 0.97 5.31 11.25
CA PRO A 132 1.65 6.10 10.22
C PRO A 132 1.92 5.29 8.94
N ARG A 133 1.88 3.95 9.04
CA ARG A 133 1.92 2.96 7.96
C ARG A 133 0.99 1.81 8.35
N PHE A 134 0.26 1.25 7.39
CA PHE A 134 -0.60 0.08 7.65
C PHE A 134 0.27 -1.19 7.78
N PRO A 135 -0.03 -2.16 8.66
CA PRO A 135 0.78 -3.37 8.79
C PRO A 135 0.73 -4.22 7.52
N LEU A 136 1.89 -4.52 6.92
CA LEU A 136 1.95 -5.25 5.65
C LEU A 136 1.37 -6.67 5.74
N LYS A 137 1.58 -7.37 6.85
CA LYS A 137 0.95 -8.68 7.12
C LYS A 137 -0.58 -8.61 7.10
N LEU A 138 -1.17 -7.55 7.68
CA LEU A 138 -2.61 -7.30 7.64
C LEU A 138 -3.08 -6.90 6.24
N SER A 139 -2.28 -6.14 5.48
CA SER A 139 -2.62 -5.79 4.08
C SER A 139 -2.71 -7.03 3.18
N TYR A 140 -1.84 -8.02 3.41
CA TYR A 140 -1.86 -9.30 2.72
C TYR A 140 -3.06 -10.14 3.16
N ASP A 141 -3.37 -10.18 4.46
CA ASP A 141 -4.57 -10.85 4.96
C ASP A 141 -5.85 -10.27 4.33
N CYS A 142 -5.96 -8.94 4.26
CA CYS A 142 -7.06 -8.25 3.59
C CYS A 142 -7.17 -8.62 2.11
N LYS A 143 -6.05 -8.75 1.41
CA LYS A 143 -6.00 -9.08 -0.03
C LYS A 143 -6.45 -10.52 -0.30
N CYS A 144 -5.94 -11.49 0.45
CA CYS A 144 -6.36 -12.90 0.35
C CYS A 144 -7.85 -13.10 0.67
N LEU A 145 -8.39 -12.32 1.61
CA LEU A 145 -9.81 -12.30 1.91
C LEU A 145 -10.63 -11.64 0.79
N TRP A 146 -10.16 -10.55 0.19
CA TRP A 146 -10.84 -9.95 -0.97
C TRP A 146 -10.87 -10.89 -2.18
N GLU A 147 -9.86 -11.73 -2.38
CA GLU A 147 -9.81 -12.73 -3.45
C GLU A 147 -10.57 -14.03 -3.12
N ASP A 148 -11.12 -14.15 -1.91
CA ASP A 148 -11.98 -15.27 -1.51
C ASP A 148 -13.31 -15.26 -2.30
N LYS A 149 -13.72 -16.43 -2.79
CA LYS A 149 -14.98 -16.57 -3.56
C LYS A 149 -16.21 -16.22 -2.74
N GLY A 150 -16.21 -16.50 -1.44
CA GLY A 150 -17.28 -16.11 -0.53
C GLY A 150 -17.38 -14.59 -0.39
N ILE A 151 -16.26 -13.92 -0.15
CA ILE A 151 -16.21 -12.45 -0.06
C ILE A 151 -16.57 -11.77 -1.40
N GLN A 152 -16.15 -12.31 -2.55
CA GLN A 152 -16.60 -11.82 -3.86
C GLN A 152 -18.10 -12.03 -4.11
N THR A 153 -18.66 -13.12 -3.59
CA THR A 153 -20.10 -13.40 -3.64
C THR A 153 -20.87 -12.39 -2.78
N THR A 154 -20.48 -12.20 -1.51
CA THR A 154 -21.06 -11.19 -0.61
C THR A 154 -20.91 -9.77 -1.15
N PHE A 155 -19.76 -9.43 -1.75
CA PHE A 155 -19.57 -8.13 -2.42
C PHE A 155 -20.46 -7.99 -3.67
N THR A 156 -20.86 -9.08 -4.29
CA THR A 156 -21.83 -9.04 -5.40
C THR A 156 -23.25 -8.85 -4.88
N HIS A 157 -23.65 -9.53 -3.78
CA HIS A 157 -24.91 -9.23 -3.08
C HIS A 157 -25.00 -7.76 -2.61
N SER A 158 -23.91 -7.16 -2.12
CA SER A 158 -23.92 -5.77 -1.62
C SER A 158 -24.23 -4.71 -2.68
N LYS A 159 -24.17 -5.05 -3.98
CA LYS A 159 -24.59 -4.16 -5.07
C LYS A 159 -26.11 -4.09 -5.24
N PHE A 160 -26.84 -5.10 -4.74
CA PHE A 160 -28.27 -5.28 -4.99
C PHE A 160 -29.10 -5.19 -3.69
N CYS A 161 -28.56 -5.67 -2.58
CA CYS A 161 -29.17 -5.60 -1.26
C CYS A 161 -28.71 -4.34 -0.52
N SER A 162 -29.61 -3.36 -0.35
CA SER A 162 -29.33 -2.09 0.36
C SER A 162 -28.85 -2.31 1.82
N GLU A 163 -29.35 -3.36 2.46
CA GLU A 163 -28.95 -3.83 3.80
C GLU A 163 -27.45 -4.16 3.89
N TYR A 164 -26.87 -4.73 2.82
CA TYR A 164 -25.47 -5.15 2.76
C TYR A 164 -24.56 -4.14 2.02
N ARG A 165 -25.12 -3.04 1.49
CA ARG A 165 -24.44 -2.03 0.65
C ARG A 165 -23.11 -1.55 1.23
N THR A 166 -22.01 -1.78 0.51
CA THR A 166 -20.69 -1.25 0.85
C THR A 166 -20.57 0.25 0.56
N PRO A 167 -19.83 1.04 1.35
CA PRO A 167 -19.80 2.49 1.21
C PRO A 167 -18.93 2.98 0.05
N GLY A 168 -19.34 4.09 -0.59
CA GLY A 168 -18.53 4.84 -1.54
C GLY A 168 -18.04 3.99 -2.73
N ARG A 169 -16.74 4.09 -3.07
CA ARG A 169 -16.10 3.28 -4.12
C ARG A 169 -15.33 2.08 -3.55
N ALA A 170 -15.95 1.31 -2.66
CA ALA A 170 -15.39 0.09 -2.06
C ALA A 170 -14.51 -0.74 -3.02
N LYS A 171 -15.08 -1.17 -4.17
CA LYS A 171 -14.39 -2.01 -5.16
C LYS A 171 -13.03 -1.45 -5.58
N TYR A 172 -12.96 -0.14 -5.85
CA TYR A 172 -11.74 0.52 -6.32
C TYR A 172 -10.60 0.41 -5.30
N TYR A 173 -10.88 0.60 -4.00
CA TYR A 173 -9.89 0.42 -2.95
C TYR A 173 -9.51 -1.04 -2.74
N MET A 174 -10.46 -1.97 -2.85
CA MET A 174 -10.17 -3.39 -2.71
C MET A 174 -9.30 -3.94 -3.85
N GLU A 175 -9.57 -3.54 -5.10
CA GLU A 175 -8.73 -3.88 -6.26
C GLU A 175 -7.32 -3.25 -6.16
N ASN A 176 -7.20 -2.10 -5.49
CA ASN A 176 -5.95 -1.36 -5.31
C ASN A 176 -5.27 -1.57 -3.94
N MET A 177 -5.64 -2.60 -3.16
CA MET A 177 -5.16 -2.78 -1.76
C MET A 177 -3.65 -2.64 -1.58
N PHE A 178 -2.82 -3.22 -2.46
CA PHE A 178 -1.36 -3.11 -2.34
C PHE A 178 -0.83 -1.69 -2.57
N ARG A 179 -1.51 -0.87 -3.39
CA ARG A 179 -1.18 0.56 -3.54
C ARG A 179 -1.64 1.33 -2.31
N VAL A 180 -2.85 1.05 -1.82
CA VAL A 180 -3.42 1.69 -0.62
C VAL A 180 -2.55 1.42 0.60
N PHE A 181 -2.30 0.16 0.94
CA PHE A 181 -1.56 -0.21 2.14
C PHE A 181 -0.03 -0.12 1.99
N SER A 182 0.48 0.54 0.94
CA SER A 182 1.91 0.76 0.76
C SER A 182 2.51 1.63 1.88
N PRO A 183 3.74 1.35 2.35
CA PRO A 183 4.50 2.22 3.25
C PRO A 183 4.76 3.64 2.72
N GLU A 184 4.51 3.85 1.43
CA GLU A 184 4.71 5.09 0.66
C GLU A 184 3.39 5.64 0.05
N PHE A 185 2.23 5.07 0.41
CA PHE A 185 0.95 5.50 -0.13
C PHE A 185 0.63 6.96 0.19
N VAL A 186 0.56 7.79 -0.84
CA VAL A 186 -0.02 9.14 -0.79
C VAL A 186 -1.31 9.12 -1.62
N PRO A 187 -2.48 9.50 -1.06
CA PRO A 187 -3.71 9.62 -1.83
C PRO A 187 -3.56 10.62 -2.97
N ASN A 188 -3.99 10.22 -4.16
CA ASN A 188 -4.12 11.12 -5.31
C ASN A 188 -5.50 11.81 -5.32
N GLU A 189 -5.77 12.66 -6.32
CA GLU A 189 -7.05 13.37 -6.43
C GLU A 189 -8.25 12.41 -6.47
N ILE A 190 -8.20 11.35 -7.28
CA ILE A 190 -9.32 10.40 -7.40
C ILE A 190 -9.53 9.60 -6.12
N ASP A 191 -8.48 9.35 -5.32
CA ASP A 191 -8.59 8.79 -3.97
C ASP A 191 -9.32 9.76 -3.02
N ILE A 192 -8.90 11.03 -2.96
CA ILE A 192 -9.51 12.06 -2.09
C ILE A 192 -11.01 12.25 -2.42
N ILE A 193 -11.34 12.31 -3.72
CA ILE A 193 -12.71 12.43 -4.23
C ILE A 193 -13.55 11.16 -3.92
N SER A 194 -12.93 9.97 -3.94
CA SER A 194 -13.60 8.68 -3.77
C SER A 194 -13.69 8.18 -2.31
N ALA A 195 -12.99 8.83 -1.36
CA ALA A 195 -13.00 8.44 0.04
C ALA A 195 -14.37 8.68 0.69
N TYR A 196 -14.90 7.71 1.42
CA TYR A 196 -16.17 7.86 2.14
C TYR A 196 -15.93 8.48 3.52
N ASP A 197 -16.82 9.35 4.01
CA ASP A 197 -16.82 9.73 5.42
C ASP A 197 -17.95 8.99 6.13
N GLN A 198 -17.63 8.36 7.26
CA GLN A 198 -18.57 7.58 8.06
C GLN A 198 -19.16 8.42 9.22
N VAL A 199 -18.66 9.63 9.44
CA VAL A 199 -19.16 10.54 10.48
C VAL A 199 -20.24 11.44 9.88
N ASP A 200 -21.40 11.51 10.53
CA ASP A 200 -22.43 12.52 10.25
C ASP A 200 -21.94 13.89 10.74
N GLN A 201 -21.33 14.67 9.84
CA GLN A 201 -20.84 16.01 10.12
C GLN A 201 -21.14 17.02 9.00
N ILE A 202 -21.19 18.30 9.37
CA ILE A 202 -21.26 19.42 8.42
C ILE A 202 -19.83 19.78 8.02
N GLN A 203 -19.55 19.77 6.72
CA GLN A 203 -18.24 20.11 6.16
C GLN A 203 -18.34 21.44 5.43
N THR A 204 -17.64 22.46 5.93
CA THR A 204 -17.58 23.79 5.32
C THR A 204 -16.29 23.99 4.55
N SER A 205 -16.36 24.58 3.35
CA SER A 205 -15.17 24.98 2.59
C SER A 205 -15.41 26.28 1.81
N THR A 206 -14.38 27.12 1.69
CA THR A 206 -14.45 28.37 0.93
C THR A 206 -13.79 28.20 -0.45
N LEU A 207 -14.55 28.54 -1.48
CA LEU A 207 -14.08 28.64 -2.86
C LEU A 207 -13.87 30.11 -3.26
N LEU A 208 -12.92 30.35 -4.15
CA LEU A 208 -12.73 31.64 -4.81
C LEU A 208 -12.68 31.43 -6.32
N TYR A 209 -13.65 32.00 -7.03
CA TYR A 209 -13.71 31.97 -8.48
C TYR A 209 -13.77 33.41 -9.03
N LYS A 210 -12.79 33.78 -9.85
CA LYS A 210 -12.59 35.15 -10.36
C LYS A 210 -12.51 36.18 -9.21
N ARG A 211 -13.59 36.91 -8.90
CA ARG A 211 -13.70 37.84 -7.75
C ARG A 211 -14.94 37.56 -6.88
N PHE A 212 -15.44 36.33 -6.92
CA PHE A 212 -16.59 35.83 -6.17
C PHE A 212 -16.14 34.78 -5.15
N LYS A 213 -16.42 35.03 -3.87
CA LYS A 213 -16.20 34.08 -2.77
C LYS A 213 -17.47 33.28 -2.52
N MET A 214 -17.36 31.96 -2.42
CA MET A 214 -18.51 31.08 -2.16
C MET A 214 -18.19 30.15 -1.00
N ASP A 215 -18.95 30.22 0.08
CA ASP A 215 -18.82 29.30 1.22
C ASP A 215 -19.79 28.14 1.04
N LEU A 216 -19.26 26.93 0.86
CA LEU A 216 -20.02 25.69 0.81
C LEU A 216 -20.35 25.21 2.22
N ILE A 217 -21.60 24.79 2.44
CA ILE A 217 -22.05 24.07 3.62
C ILE A 217 -22.55 22.69 3.17
N CYS A 218 -21.74 21.64 3.33
CA CYS A 218 -22.11 20.29 2.92
C CYS A 218 -22.58 19.44 4.10
N CYS A 219 -23.82 18.98 4.06
CA CYS A 219 -24.41 18.13 5.11
C CYS A 219 -24.27 16.65 4.72
N SER A 220 -23.51 15.86 5.48
CA SER A 220 -23.36 14.42 5.23
C SER A 220 -24.45 13.57 5.92
N GLY A 221 -24.63 12.33 5.44
CA GLY A 221 -25.45 11.28 6.08
C GLY A 221 -26.79 11.74 6.66
N LYS A 222 -27.00 11.50 7.96
CA LYS A 222 -28.23 11.83 8.71
C LYS A 222 -28.57 13.32 8.71
N LEU A 223 -27.57 14.20 8.62
CA LEU A 223 -27.75 15.67 8.61
C LEU A 223 -28.36 16.18 7.29
N SER A 224 -28.44 15.33 6.27
CA SER A 224 -29.17 15.62 5.01
C SER A 224 -30.63 15.12 5.01
N GLN A 225 -31.19 14.72 6.16
CA GLN A 225 -32.58 14.25 6.27
C GLN A 225 -33.56 15.40 6.62
N PRO A 226 -34.86 15.30 6.23
CA PRO A 226 -35.78 16.44 6.34
C PRO A 226 -36.06 16.94 7.76
N LYS A 227 -35.95 16.05 8.74
CA LYS A 227 -36.05 16.36 10.18
C LYS A 227 -35.00 17.36 10.66
N GLU A 228 -33.88 17.49 9.95
CA GLU A 228 -32.75 18.36 10.30
C GLU A 228 -32.80 19.72 9.59
N TYR A 229 -33.68 19.92 8.60
CA TYR A 229 -33.66 21.14 7.79
C TYR A 229 -33.92 22.42 8.60
N SER A 230 -34.71 22.34 9.68
CA SER A 230 -34.88 23.44 10.65
C SER A 230 -33.56 23.82 11.36
N ASN A 231 -32.70 22.84 11.63
CA ASN A 231 -31.36 23.07 12.22
C ASN A 231 -30.39 23.71 11.21
N LEU A 232 -30.71 23.68 9.91
CA LEU A 232 -29.88 24.26 8.85
C LEU A 232 -30.26 25.72 8.51
N LEU A 233 -31.42 26.21 8.97
CA LEU A 233 -31.88 27.60 8.75
C LEU A 233 -30.92 28.68 9.29
N GLN A 234 -30.04 28.32 10.23
CA GLN A 234 -29.01 29.20 10.78
C GLN A 234 -27.91 29.57 9.77
N TYR A 235 -27.70 28.74 8.73
CA TYR A 235 -26.64 28.96 7.73
C TYR A 235 -27.06 29.90 6.58
N GLN A 236 -28.34 30.28 6.50
CA GLN A 236 -28.87 31.27 5.55
C GLN A 236 -28.33 31.09 4.12
N PRO A 237 -28.61 29.96 3.44
CA PRO A 237 -28.10 29.67 2.11
C PRO A 237 -28.69 30.62 1.07
N ASN A 238 -27.84 31.26 0.27
CA ASN A 238 -28.28 31.98 -0.92
C ASN A 238 -28.65 31.01 -2.05
N TYR A 239 -27.93 29.90 -2.19
CA TYR A 239 -28.20 28.88 -3.20
C TYR A 239 -28.18 27.47 -2.63
N ILE A 240 -28.93 26.56 -3.25
CA ILE A 240 -28.94 25.14 -2.90
C ILE A 240 -28.39 24.32 -4.06
N PHE A 241 -27.37 23.51 -3.81
CA PHE A 241 -26.88 22.50 -4.73
C PHE A 241 -27.46 21.15 -4.30
N TYR A 242 -28.55 20.70 -4.93
CA TYR A 242 -29.21 19.44 -4.58
C TYR A 242 -28.73 18.32 -5.51
N VAL A 243 -27.93 17.39 -4.95
CA VAL A 243 -27.26 16.33 -5.70
C VAL A 243 -28.12 15.07 -5.73
N VAL A 244 -28.47 14.63 -6.94
CA VAL A 244 -29.23 13.42 -7.26
C VAL A 244 -28.30 12.41 -7.94
N SER A 245 -28.42 11.11 -7.62
CA SER A 245 -27.57 10.06 -8.18
C SER A 245 -28.35 9.22 -9.18
N LEU A 246 -28.05 9.37 -10.47
CA LEU A 246 -28.78 8.72 -11.56
C LEU A 246 -28.67 7.19 -11.53
N LYS A 247 -27.52 6.62 -11.18
CA LYS A 247 -27.30 5.15 -11.11
C LYS A 247 -28.31 4.44 -10.20
N ASP A 248 -28.82 5.13 -9.18
CA ASP A 248 -29.69 4.57 -8.13
C ASP A 248 -31.15 4.35 -8.65
N TYR A 249 -31.42 4.61 -9.93
CA TYR A 249 -32.66 4.18 -10.61
C TYR A 249 -32.77 2.66 -10.73
N PHE A 250 -31.65 1.94 -10.71
CA PHE A 250 -31.58 0.52 -10.99
C PHE A 250 -31.22 -0.28 -9.73
N SER A 251 -32.21 -1.00 -9.18
CA SER A 251 -32.05 -1.96 -8.10
C SER A 251 -32.56 -3.32 -8.58
N ASN A 252 -31.64 -4.26 -8.84
CA ASN A 252 -31.94 -5.46 -9.63
C ASN A 252 -32.68 -6.56 -8.83
N ASN A 253 -33.95 -6.32 -8.52
CA ASN A 253 -34.83 -7.26 -7.83
C ASN A 253 -35.31 -8.41 -8.75
N THR A 254 -35.01 -8.36 -10.04
CA THR A 254 -35.66 -9.18 -11.08
C THR A 254 -34.66 -10.07 -11.82
N VAL A 255 -34.29 -11.17 -11.15
CA VAL A 255 -33.82 -12.43 -11.74
C VAL A 255 -32.49 -12.37 -12.53
N ILE A 256 -31.46 -13.05 -12.01
CA ILE A 256 -30.44 -13.67 -12.86
C ILE A 256 -30.96 -15.09 -13.19
N PRO A 257 -31.37 -15.37 -14.44
CA PRO A 257 -31.48 -16.76 -14.87
C PRO A 257 -30.07 -17.32 -15.10
N ASP A 258 -29.91 -18.63 -14.92
CA ASP A 258 -28.69 -19.39 -15.23
C ASP A 258 -27.43 -19.07 -14.39
N SER A 259 -27.58 -19.00 -13.07
CA SER A 259 -26.53 -19.50 -12.16
C SER A 259 -27.12 -20.15 -10.90
N THR A 260 -26.64 -21.34 -10.53
CA THR A 260 -27.15 -22.10 -9.37
C THR A 260 -26.91 -21.41 -8.04
N SER A 261 -27.92 -21.44 -7.17
CA SER A 261 -27.85 -21.14 -5.73
C SER A 261 -27.19 -19.81 -5.34
N ILE A 262 -27.79 -18.69 -5.77
CA ILE A 262 -27.67 -17.40 -5.09
C ILE A 262 -28.90 -17.27 -4.16
N PRO A 263 -28.75 -17.16 -2.82
CA PRO A 263 -29.88 -16.97 -1.91
C PRO A 263 -30.60 -15.64 -2.20
N ILE A 264 -31.88 -15.71 -2.56
CA ILE A 264 -32.72 -14.50 -2.66
C ILE A 264 -32.97 -13.99 -1.25
N CYS A 265 -32.66 -12.71 -1.00
CA CYS A 265 -32.85 -12.09 0.30
C CYS A 265 -34.35 -11.86 0.53
N ASN A 266 -34.98 -12.62 1.43
CA ASN A 266 -36.44 -12.66 1.58
C ASN A 266 -37.07 -11.42 2.28
N ASN A 267 -36.32 -10.31 2.42
CA ASN A 267 -36.78 -9.09 3.07
C ASN A 267 -37.62 -8.24 2.09
N HIS A 268 -38.93 -8.14 2.32
CA HIS A 268 -39.94 -7.54 1.43
C HIS A 268 -39.83 -6.01 1.16
N THR A 269 -38.68 -5.38 1.39
CA THR A 269 -38.50 -3.91 1.39
C THR A 269 -37.39 -3.41 0.47
N HIS A 270 -37.22 -4.04 -0.69
CA HIS A 270 -36.36 -3.56 -1.79
C HIS A 270 -36.86 -2.24 -2.42
N LYS A 271 -36.79 -1.13 -1.67
CA LYS A 271 -37.14 0.23 -2.12
C LYS A 271 -36.19 0.72 -3.22
N ASN A 272 -36.75 1.30 -4.29
CA ASN A 272 -35.96 1.96 -5.32
C ASN A 272 -35.35 3.28 -4.80
N LEU A 273 -34.04 3.44 -4.92
CA LEU A 273 -33.30 4.51 -4.26
C LEU A 273 -33.45 5.88 -4.95
N LEU A 274 -33.68 5.92 -6.28
CA LEU A 274 -34.03 7.16 -6.97
C LEU A 274 -35.44 7.64 -6.61
N VAL A 275 -36.39 6.72 -6.38
CA VAL A 275 -37.73 7.05 -5.88
C VAL A 275 -37.68 7.57 -4.45
N GLU A 276 -36.89 6.95 -3.56
CA GLU A 276 -36.69 7.49 -2.20
C GLU A 276 -35.99 8.87 -2.23
N ALA A 277 -35.09 9.12 -3.18
CA ALA A 277 -34.48 10.43 -3.39
C ALA A 277 -35.49 11.48 -3.90
N LEU A 278 -36.43 11.09 -4.77
CA LEU A 278 -37.52 11.95 -5.24
C LEU A 278 -38.47 12.32 -4.09
N ASN A 279 -38.86 11.35 -3.27
CA ASN A 279 -39.68 11.56 -2.07
C ASN A 279 -38.96 12.46 -1.04
N ASN A 280 -37.65 12.30 -0.87
CA ASN A 280 -36.84 13.16 0.00
C ASN A 280 -36.76 14.60 -0.53
N PHE A 281 -36.68 14.76 -1.85
CA PHE A 281 -36.68 16.07 -2.49
C PHE A 281 -38.04 16.77 -2.36
N GLU A 282 -39.16 16.06 -2.52
CA GLU A 282 -40.50 16.60 -2.27
C GLU A 282 -40.63 17.16 -0.84
N LEU A 283 -40.09 16.45 0.16
CA LEU A 283 -40.06 16.92 1.56
C LEU A 283 -39.14 18.13 1.76
N PHE A 284 -38.03 18.23 1.03
CA PHE A 284 -37.18 19.43 1.01
C PHE A 284 -37.91 20.64 0.40
N VAL A 285 -38.63 20.44 -0.70
CA VAL A 285 -39.41 21.49 -1.38
C VAL A 285 -40.61 21.99 -0.54
N LYS A 286 -41.02 21.20 0.45
CA LYS A 286 -42.04 21.57 1.45
C LYS A 286 -41.47 22.22 2.71
N SER A 287 -40.16 22.45 2.80
CA SER A 287 -39.50 22.99 4.00
C SER A 287 -39.05 24.46 3.86
N ASP A 288 -39.10 25.19 4.97
CA ASP A 288 -38.69 26.60 5.10
C ASP A 288 -37.25 26.88 4.61
N LEU A 289 -36.41 25.84 4.56
CA LEU A 289 -35.03 25.90 4.06
C LEU A 289 -34.97 26.17 2.56
N LEU A 290 -35.98 25.75 1.79
CA LEU A 290 -36.12 26.17 0.39
C LEU A 290 -36.44 27.66 0.31
N ASP A 291 -37.29 28.18 1.20
CA ASP A 291 -37.81 29.54 1.10
C ASP A 291 -36.72 30.60 1.31
N GLN A 292 -35.76 30.34 2.20
CA GLN A 292 -34.55 31.18 2.36
C GLN A 292 -33.71 31.29 1.06
N ALA A 293 -33.62 30.22 0.27
CA ALA A 293 -32.75 30.17 -0.89
C ALA A 293 -33.27 30.97 -2.10
N ASN A 294 -32.36 31.59 -2.85
CA ASN A 294 -32.66 32.37 -4.04
C ASN A 294 -32.89 31.51 -5.29
N GLN A 295 -32.11 30.44 -5.47
CA GLN A 295 -32.22 29.50 -6.60
C GLN A 295 -31.69 28.10 -6.23
N VAL A 296 -32.28 27.06 -6.82
CA VAL A 296 -31.85 25.66 -6.68
C VAL A 296 -31.11 25.18 -7.94
N TYR A 297 -29.98 24.51 -7.77
CA TYR A 297 -29.25 23.83 -8.84
C TYR A 297 -29.39 22.33 -8.61
N LEU A 298 -30.12 21.65 -9.51
CA LEU A 298 -30.28 20.19 -9.49
C LEU A 298 -29.08 19.56 -10.22
N ILE A 299 -28.28 18.78 -9.50
CA ILE A 299 -27.04 18.18 -10.01
C ILE A 299 -27.24 16.67 -10.13
N PHE A 300 -27.43 16.19 -11.35
CA PHE A 300 -27.60 14.79 -11.69
C PHE A 300 -26.24 14.11 -11.91
N ASN A 301 -25.75 13.49 -10.83
CA ASN A 301 -24.48 12.77 -10.73
C ASN A 301 -24.56 11.34 -11.29
N THR A 302 -23.41 10.70 -11.55
CA THR A 302 -23.27 9.30 -12.02
C THR A 302 -23.90 9.04 -13.38
N CYS A 303 -23.92 10.05 -14.24
CA CYS A 303 -24.43 9.94 -15.62
C CYS A 303 -23.65 8.90 -16.45
N ASP A 304 -22.36 8.71 -16.19
CA ASP A 304 -21.51 7.68 -16.78
C ASP A 304 -22.07 6.26 -16.58
N ILE A 305 -22.31 5.87 -15.33
CA ILE A 305 -22.89 4.56 -14.96
C ILE A 305 -24.33 4.45 -15.47
N PHE A 306 -25.09 5.54 -15.44
CA PHE A 306 -26.44 5.59 -16.00
C PHE A 306 -26.45 5.32 -17.51
N TYR A 307 -25.55 5.95 -18.28
CA TYR A 307 -25.40 5.76 -19.73
C TYR A 307 -25.02 4.33 -20.10
N GLU A 308 -24.45 3.53 -19.20
CA GLU A 308 -24.20 2.10 -19.42
C GLU A 308 -25.42 1.25 -19.06
N ASN A 309 -26.02 1.48 -17.88
CA ASN A 309 -27.15 0.69 -17.39
C ASN A 309 -28.42 0.86 -18.24
N ILE A 310 -28.78 2.08 -18.67
CA ILE A 310 -30.03 2.36 -19.38
C ILE A 310 -30.15 1.65 -20.74
N LYS A 311 -29.01 1.26 -21.34
CA LYS A 311 -28.96 0.46 -22.57
C LYS A 311 -29.46 -0.98 -22.38
N GLN A 312 -29.45 -1.47 -21.14
CA GLN A 312 -29.81 -2.85 -20.76
C GLN A 312 -31.11 -2.89 -19.92
N PHE A 313 -31.34 -1.88 -19.09
CA PHE A 313 -32.44 -1.85 -18.11
C PHE A 313 -33.27 -0.58 -18.26
N ASP A 314 -34.46 -0.73 -18.86
CA ASP A 314 -35.41 0.37 -19.12
C ASP A 314 -35.80 1.10 -17.82
N LEU A 315 -35.79 2.44 -17.85
CA LEU A 315 -36.24 3.30 -16.74
C LEU A 315 -37.69 3.01 -16.33
N LYS A 316 -38.50 2.40 -17.21
CA LYS A 316 -39.88 1.98 -16.94
C LYS A 316 -40.02 0.99 -15.77
N HIS A 317 -38.97 0.23 -15.45
CA HIS A 317 -38.95 -0.63 -14.25
C HIS A 317 -38.90 0.18 -12.93
N CYS A 318 -38.45 1.44 -12.99
CA CYS A 318 -38.44 2.38 -11.86
C CYS A 318 -39.68 3.30 -11.90
N PHE A 319 -40.06 3.79 -13.08
CA PHE A 319 -41.20 4.69 -13.30
C PHE A 319 -42.15 4.12 -14.36
N PRO A 320 -43.23 3.40 -14.00
CA PRO A 320 -44.11 2.72 -14.96
C PRO A 320 -44.80 3.62 -16.00
N ASP A 321 -44.87 4.92 -15.74
CA ASP A 321 -45.42 5.97 -16.61
C ASP A 321 -44.42 6.47 -17.68
N TYR A 322 -43.14 6.09 -17.59
CA TYR A 322 -42.13 6.38 -18.60
C TYR A 322 -42.35 5.62 -19.92
N GLN A 323 -42.02 6.27 -21.05
CA GLN A 323 -42.28 5.75 -22.40
C GLN A 323 -41.11 5.88 -23.40
N GLY A 324 -39.98 6.47 -23.01
CA GLY A 324 -38.82 6.69 -23.91
C GLY A 324 -37.94 5.45 -24.15
N GLY A 325 -38.15 4.37 -23.41
CA GLY A 325 -37.36 3.13 -23.50
C GLY A 325 -35.90 3.29 -23.10
N CYS A 326 -35.01 2.50 -23.69
CA CYS A 326 -33.58 2.52 -23.36
C CYS A 326 -32.80 3.76 -23.87
N ASP A 327 -33.48 4.85 -24.28
CA ASP A 327 -32.81 6.08 -24.72
C ASP A 327 -32.35 6.94 -23.52
N PRO A 328 -31.03 7.20 -23.37
CA PRO A 328 -30.54 7.90 -22.18
C PRO A 328 -30.98 9.37 -22.10
N THR A 329 -31.21 10.03 -23.24
CA THR A 329 -31.54 11.46 -23.29
C THR A 329 -32.96 11.68 -22.77
N GLN A 330 -33.94 10.94 -23.32
CA GLN A 330 -35.32 10.95 -22.84
C GLN A 330 -35.42 10.46 -21.38
N ALA A 331 -34.60 9.48 -20.98
CA ALA A 331 -34.59 8.99 -19.60
C ALA A 331 -34.09 10.06 -18.61
N ILE A 332 -33.02 10.79 -18.94
CA ILE A 332 -32.51 11.90 -18.13
C ILE A 332 -33.49 13.08 -18.14
N GLU A 333 -34.09 13.42 -19.28
CA GLU A 333 -35.11 14.48 -19.38
C GLU A 333 -36.32 14.16 -18.50
N PHE A 334 -36.83 12.92 -18.54
CA PHE A 334 -37.92 12.48 -17.69
C PHE A 334 -37.57 12.55 -16.19
N ILE A 335 -36.39 12.07 -15.78
CA ILE A 335 -35.93 12.16 -14.38
C ILE A 335 -35.78 13.63 -13.96
N SER A 336 -35.18 14.47 -14.81
CA SER A 336 -35.07 15.91 -14.58
C SER A 336 -36.44 16.54 -14.35
N ASN A 337 -37.41 16.25 -15.22
CA ASN A 337 -38.77 16.76 -15.13
C ASN A 337 -39.50 16.33 -13.85
N LYS A 338 -39.31 15.07 -13.40
CA LYS A 338 -39.87 14.58 -12.12
C LYS A 338 -39.38 15.38 -10.91
N PHE A 339 -38.10 15.73 -10.86
CA PHE A 339 -37.57 16.57 -9.77
C PHE A 339 -37.97 18.04 -9.95
N SER A 340 -37.86 18.61 -11.15
CA SER A 340 -38.14 20.03 -11.37
C SER A 340 -39.62 20.41 -11.24
N GLN A 341 -40.56 19.47 -11.45
CA GLN A 341 -41.99 19.72 -11.30
C GLN A 341 -42.33 20.35 -9.95
N PHE A 342 -41.81 19.81 -8.83
CA PHE A 342 -42.06 20.36 -7.50
C PHE A 342 -41.54 21.80 -7.33
N LEU A 343 -40.47 22.20 -8.03
CA LEU A 343 -39.97 23.57 -8.01
C LEU A 343 -40.82 24.51 -8.86
N VAL A 344 -41.34 24.03 -10.00
CA VAL A 344 -42.32 24.77 -10.83
C VAL A 344 -43.61 25.01 -10.06
N GLU A 345 -44.14 24.00 -9.36
CA GLU A 345 -45.33 24.09 -8.49
C GLU A 345 -45.15 25.04 -7.28
N LYS A 346 -43.89 25.37 -6.94
CA LYS A 346 -43.50 26.33 -5.91
C LYS A 346 -43.01 27.68 -6.46
N GLU A 347 -43.14 27.91 -7.77
CA GLU A 347 -42.63 29.09 -8.50
C GLU A 347 -41.14 29.39 -8.24
N LYS A 348 -40.36 28.37 -7.86
CA LYS A 348 -38.99 28.54 -7.39
C LYS A 348 -38.01 28.49 -8.56
N ALA A 349 -37.14 29.50 -8.68
CA ALA A 349 -36.10 29.54 -9.70
C ALA A 349 -35.14 28.33 -9.57
N PHE A 350 -34.85 27.67 -10.69
CA PHE A 350 -33.93 26.53 -10.72
C PHE A 350 -33.11 26.44 -12.02
N LYS A 351 -32.05 25.64 -11.99
CA LYS A 351 -31.25 25.18 -13.14
C LYS A 351 -30.96 23.68 -12.97
N THR A 352 -30.73 22.95 -14.06
CA THR A 352 -30.41 21.51 -14.04
C THR A 352 -29.08 21.26 -14.74
N HIS A 353 -28.25 20.39 -14.16
CA HIS A 353 -26.93 20.02 -14.69
C HIS A 353 -26.72 18.51 -14.58
N VAL A 354 -26.12 17.90 -15.59
CA VAL A 354 -25.81 16.47 -15.65
C VAL A 354 -24.30 16.33 -15.65
N ILE A 355 -23.71 15.85 -14.57
CA ILE A 355 -22.26 15.95 -14.31
C ILE A 355 -21.72 14.59 -13.89
N ASN A 356 -20.54 14.20 -14.41
CA ASN A 356 -19.78 13.12 -13.80
C ASN A 356 -18.81 13.70 -12.78
N LEU A 357 -19.12 13.62 -11.48
CA LEU A 357 -18.25 14.15 -10.42
C LEU A 357 -16.89 13.44 -10.33
N LEU A 358 -16.69 12.31 -11.00
CA LEU A 358 -15.39 11.63 -11.08
C LEU A 358 -14.50 12.13 -12.23
N ASP A 359 -15.06 12.90 -13.18
CA ASP A 359 -14.31 13.54 -14.27
C ASP A 359 -14.04 15.02 -13.94
N LYS A 360 -12.80 15.32 -13.56
CA LYS A 360 -12.35 16.67 -13.20
C LYS A 360 -12.52 17.69 -14.33
N ASN A 361 -12.46 17.27 -15.60
CA ASN A 361 -12.60 18.18 -16.73
C ASN A 361 -14.08 18.48 -17.01
N HIS A 362 -14.93 17.45 -16.98
CA HIS A 362 -16.38 17.63 -17.10
C HIS A 362 -16.96 18.46 -15.94
N VAL A 363 -16.49 18.24 -14.70
CA VAL A 363 -16.84 19.09 -13.56
C VAL A 363 -16.43 20.54 -13.80
N ARG A 364 -15.17 20.80 -14.21
CA ARG A 364 -14.70 22.17 -14.49
C ARG A 364 -15.55 22.86 -15.57
N GLU A 365 -15.77 22.20 -16.71
CA GLU A 365 -16.57 22.77 -17.81
C GLU A 365 -17.98 23.17 -17.35
N GLN A 366 -18.66 22.29 -16.63
CA GLN A 366 -20.01 22.56 -16.12
C GLN A 366 -20.02 23.62 -15.00
N PHE A 367 -19.02 23.65 -14.13
CA PHE A 367 -18.96 24.62 -13.03
C PHE A 367 -18.44 26.00 -13.42
N ASP A 368 -17.53 26.12 -14.39
CA ASP A 368 -17.14 27.43 -14.94
C ASP A 368 -18.37 28.13 -15.54
N ILE A 369 -19.21 27.40 -16.29
CA ILE A 369 -20.49 27.89 -16.84
C ILE A 369 -21.50 28.22 -15.73
N LEU A 370 -21.63 27.33 -14.72
CA LEU A 370 -22.55 27.54 -13.59
C LEU A 370 -22.18 28.82 -12.83
N LEU A 371 -20.92 28.97 -12.44
CA LEU A 371 -20.41 30.09 -11.66
C LEU A 371 -20.44 31.41 -12.44
N ASP A 372 -20.11 31.40 -13.74
CA ASP A 372 -20.29 32.59 -14.60
C ASP A 372 -21.76 32.99 -14.77
N SER A 373 -22.70 32.05 -14.66
CA SER A 373 -24.14 32.34 -14.64
C SER A 373 -24.70 32.74 -13.27
N LEU A 374 -23.88 32.68 -12.21
CA LEU A 374 -24.24 32.93 -10.82
C LEU A 374 -23.70 34.29 -10.34
N ILE A 375 -22.51 34.70 -10.79
CA ILE A 375 -21.94 36.02 -10.48
C ILE A 375 -22.92 37.18 -10.79
N PRO A 376 -23.54 37.27 -11.99
CA PRO A 376 -24.49 38.36 -12.30
C PRO A 376 -25.80 38.31 -11.49
N ASP A 377 -26.20 37.12 -11.02
CA ASP A 377 -27.36 36.94 -10.15
C ASP A 377 -27.05 37.40 -8.71
N ALA A 378 -25.85 37.09 -8.21
CA ALA A 378 -25.34 37.59 -6.93
C ALA A 378 -25.14 39.12 -6.95
N GLU A 379 -24.63 39.68 -8.06
CA GLU A 379 -24.58 41.13 -8.31
C GLU A 379 -25.97 41.76 -8.26
N MET A 380 -26.94 41.22 -9.02
CA MET A 380 -28.32 41.72 -9.09
C MET A 380 -29.04 41.68 -7.73
N ARG A 381 -28.75 40.67 -6.89
CA ARG A 381 -29.28 40.52 -5.53
C ARG A 381 -28.51 41.34 -4.48
N GLY A 382 -27.47 42.08 -4.87
CA GLY A 382 -26.67 42.90 -3.96
C GLY A 382 -25.79 42.10 -3.00
N LEU A 383 -25.51 40.82 -3.28
CA LEU A 383 -24.74 39.92 -2.43
C LEU A 383 -23.25 40.31 -2.41
N THR A 384 -22.96 41.32 -1.61
CA THR A 384 -21.67 42.00 -1.49
C THR A 384 -21.00 41.69 -0.15
N PHE A 385 -19.67 41.76 -0.10
CA PHE A 385 -18.92 41.51 1.13
C PHE A 385 -19.33 42.44 2.30
N GLU A 386 -19.73 43.67 2.01
CA GLU A 386 -20.13 44.65 3.04
C GLU A 386 -21.46 44.27 3.71
N MET A 387 -22.38 43.62 2.99
CA MET A 387 -23.59 43.05 3.59
C MET A 387 -23.29 41.81 4.44
N ALA A 388 -22.36 40.95 4.03
CA ALA A 388 -21.97 39.77 4.81
C ALA A 388 -21.43 40.15 6.21
N LEU A 389 -20.62 41.22 6.29
CA LEU A 389 -20.15 41.78 7.56
C LEU A 389 -21.28 42.36 8.42
N SER A 390 -22.34 42.90 7.82
CA SER A 390 -23.50 43.43 8.56
C SER A 390 -24.40 42.34 9.16
N GLY A 391 -24.37 41.12 8.61
CA GLY A 391 -25.12 39.98 9.13
C GLY A 391 -24.45 39.25 10.29
N SER A 392 -23.13 39.38 10.47
CA SER A 392 -22.38 38.56 11.45
C SER A 392 -22.40 39.10 12.89
N THR A 393 -23.11 40.18 13.19
CA THR A 393 -23.12 40.81 14.51
C THR A 393 -24.09 40.14 15.49
N ASN A 394 -24.06 38.81 15.63
CA ASN A 394 -24.68 38.09 16.77
C ASN A 394 -24.32 36.59 16.90
N SER A 395 -23.04 36.19 16.81
CA SER A 395 -22.60 34.87 17.32
C SER A 395 -21.08 34.72 17.50
N THR A 396 -20.53 35.12 18.66
CA THR A 396 -19.20 34.66 19.09
C THR A 396 -19.29 33.23 19.61
N ILE A 397 -19.15 32.26 18.72
CA ILE A 397 -18.82 30.88 19.10
C ILE A 397 -17.30 30.81 19.25
N SER A 398 -16.81 30.61 20.47
CA SER A 398 -15.39 30.44 20.75
C SER A 398 -14.90 29.10 20.18
N GLY A 399 -13.89 29.14 19.31
CA GLY A 399 -13.25 27.93 18.79
C GLY A 399 -12.61 27.10 19.92
N VAL A 400 -12.72 25.77 19.82
CA VAL A 400 -12.10 24.84 20.76
C VAL A 400 -10.73 24.42 20.20
N ASP A 401 -9.68 25.10 20.63
CA ASP A 401 -8.30 24.69 20.36
C ASP A 401 -8.02 23.29 20.94
N THR A 402 -7.46 22.40 20.13
CA THR A 402 -7.18 21.00 20.51
C THR A 402 -5.71 20.63 20.28
N THR A 403 -4.81 21.30 21.01
CA THR A 403 -3.39 20.90 21.12
C THR A 403 -3.15 20.07 22.39
N PRO A 404 -2.74 18.79 22.30
CA PRO A 404 -2.51 17.95 23.47
C PRO A 404 -1.10 18.14 24.04
N THR A 405 -0.98 18.77 25.22
CA THR A 405 0.29 18.86 25.97
C THR A 405 0.16 18.35 27.40
N SER A 406 1.05 17.41 27.74
CA SER A 406 1.55 17.06 29.08
C SER A 406 1.00 17.84 30.29
N GLY A 407 0.32 17.16 31.21
CA GLY A 407 -0.15 17.75 32.47
C GLY A 407 0.85 17.66 33.64
N SER A 408 0.44 18.27 34.76
CA SER A 408 1.09 18.32 36.09
C SER A 408 2.12 19.44 36.31
N PRO A 409 2.22 20.01 37.54
CA PRO A 409 1.14 20.23 38.52
C PRO A 409 1.25 21.62 39.23
N LEU A 410 0.49 21.80 40.33
CA LEU A 410 0.65 22.81 41.39
C LEU A 410 0.30 24.28 41.10
N SER A 411 -0.84 24.73 41.64
CA SER A 411 -0.87 25.58 42.86
C SER A 411 -2.33 25.93 43.22
N GLY A 412 -2.61 26.36 44.46
CA GLY A 412 -3.98 26.60 44.91
C GLY A 412 -4.12 27.69 45.97
N SER A 413 -5.07 28.60 45.73
CA SER A 413 -5.58 29.66 46.61
C SER A 413 -6.78 30.32 45.89
N THR A 414 -7.85 30.81 46.51
CA THR A 414 -8.36 30.75 47.90
C THR A 414 -9.86 31.14 47.87
N ASN A 415 -10.64 30.70 48.87
CA ASN A 415 -11.78 31.37 49.57
C ASN A 415 -12.74 32.33 48.80
N SER A 416 -14.06 32.40 49.05
CA SER A 416 -14.79 32.17 50.31
C SER A 416 -16.33 32.03 50.14
N SER A 417 -16.97 31.12 50.89
CA SER A 417 -18.30 31.24 51.58
C SER A 417 -19.58 31.65 50.80
N VAL A 418 -20.83 31.28 51.17
CA VAL A 418 -21.45 31.05 52.50
C VAL A 418 -22.58 30.00 52.45
N GLY A 419 -22.63 29.09 53.44
CA GLY A 419 -23.88 28.57 54.07
C GLY A 419 -24.75 27.52 53.34
N SER A 420 -25.46 26.59 54.01
CA SER A 420 -25.56 26.30 55.46
C SER A 420 -26.14 24.88 55.75
N TYR A 421 -25.41 24.04 56.51
CA TYR A 421 -25.83 23.06 57.56
C TYR A 421 -27.03 22.06 57.38
N PRO A 422 -27.19 20.99 58.22
CA PRO A 422 -26.34 20.50 59.34
C PRO A 422 -25.92 19.00 59.32
N SER A 423 -25.08 18.69 60.31
CA SER A 423 -24.47 17.44 60.87
C SER A 423 -25.33 16.15 60.96
N HIS A 424 -24.80 14.92 61.22
CA HIS A 424 -24.01 14.48 62.41
C HIS A 424 -23.22 13.11 62.24
N PRO A 425 -22.48 12.52 63.22
CA PRO A 425 -21.02 12.28 63.04
C PRO A 425 -20.39 10.90 63.48
N SER A 426 -19.08 10.74 63.19
CA SER A 426 -17.99 10.04 63.95
C SER A 426 -18.13 8.57 64.41
N SER A 427 -17.10 7.70 64.33
CA SER A 427 -15.80 7.69 65.07
C SER A 427 -14.66 7.03 64.23
N ARG A 428 -13.33 7.28 64.38
CA ARG A 428 -12.34 7.15 65.50
C ARG A 428 -12.17 5.69 66.02
N MET A 429 -10.97 5.11 66.28
CA MET A 429 -9.53 5.50 66.19
C MET A 429 -8.62 4.20 66.19
N PRO A 430 -7.33 4.11 66.66
CA PRO A 430 -6.07 4.48 65.95
C PRO A 430 -4.85 3.48 66.07
N HIS A 431 -3.69 3.83 65.46
CA HIS A 431 -2.29 3.41 65.82
C HIS A 431 -1.88 1.89 65.69
N GLN A 432 -0.60 1.44 65.61
CA GLN A 432 0.73 2.07 65.44
C GLN A 432 1.80 1.11 64.80
N SER A 433 2.67 1.66 63.94
CA SER A 433 4.10 1.31 63.63
C SER A 433 4.73 -0.12 63.78
N SER A 434 5.15 -0.67 62.62
CA SER A 434 6.57 -1.00 62.22
C SER A 434 7.22 -2.42 62.39
N ILE A 435 8.20 -2.67 61.48
CA ILE A 435 9.37 -3.62 61.50
C ILE A 435 9.30 -4.98 60.71
N LEU A 436 10.08 -5.00 59.60
CA LEU A 436 10.95 -6.03 58.97
C LEU A 436 10.55 -7.52 58.68
N VAL A 437 10.78 -7.90 57.40
CA VAL A 437 11.60 -9.06 56.89
C VAL A 437 10.96 -10.40 56.43
N THR A 438 11.49 -10.88 55.29
CA THR A 438 11.38 -12.19 54.59
C THR A 438 10.04 -12.67 54.00
N PRO A 439 10.01 -13.04 52.69
CA PRO A 439 9.03 -13.97 52.12
C PRO A 439 9.51 -15.44 52.24
N LEU A 440 8.59 -16.40 52.06
CA LEU A 440 8.86 -17.84 52.07
C LEU A 440 8.55 -18.46 50.69
N HIS A 441 9.33 -19.47 50.30
CA HIS A 441 9.05 -20.34 49.15
C HIS A 441 7.96 -21.37 49.48
N ASP A 442 7.43 -22.03 48.45
CA ASP A 442 7.49 -23.50 48.40
C ASP A 442 7.56 -24.01 46.94
N HIS A 443 7.92 -25.29 46.77
CA HIS A 443 8.37 -25.91 45.50
C HIS A 443 7.67 -27.28 45.23
N LEU A 444 8.19 -28.05 44.25
CA LEU A 444 7.89 -29.46 43.87
C LEU A 444 6.82 -29.63 42.78
N GLU A 445 6.94 -30.39 41.69
CA GLU A 445 7.73 -31.61 41.30
C GLU A 445 7.30 -32.95 41.95
N LEU A 446 7.37 -34.15 41.34
CA LEU A 446 7.43 -34.62 39.93
C LEU A 446 7.08 -36.14 39.89
N ASN A 447 6.72 -36.66 38.70
CA ASN A 447 6.90 -38.05 38.19
C ASN A 447 6.34 -39.33 38.89
N LEU A 448 5.56 -40.09 38.10
CA LEU A 448 5.67 -41.54 37.74
C LEU A 448 6.08 -42.62 38.79
N ASN A 449 5.26 -43.69 38.93
CA ASN A 449 5.64 -45.07 38.48
C ASN A 449 4.61 -46.22 38.67
N ASN A 450 4.58 -47.12 37.66
CA ASN A 450 4.41 -48.60 37.64
C ASN A 450 3.17 -49.44 38.13
N SER A 451 2.86 -50.43 37.25
CA SER A 451 2.66 -51.89 37.45
C SER A 451 1.35 -52.58 37.93
N GLN A 452 0.72 -53.28 36.95
CA GLN A 452 0.33 -54.72 36.89
C GLN A 452 -0.95 -55.35 37.54
N MET A 453 -1.53 -56.26 36.72
CA MET A 453 -2.28 -57.53 36.99
C MET A 453 -3.79 -57.56 37.36
N ASP A 454 -4.53 -58.29 36.51
CA ASP A 454 -5.53 -59.36 36.78
C ASP A 454 -6.82 -59.10 37.62
N SER A 455 -7.98 -59.76 37.39
CA SER A 455 -8.42 -60.70 36.32
C SER A 455 -9.95 -60.85 36.20
N SER A 456 -10.42 -61.14 34.98
CA SER A 456 -11.61 -61.95 34.57
C SER A 456 -13.00 -61.85 35.26
N SER A 457 -14.05 -61.66 34.46
CA SER A 457 -15.22 -62.56 34.41
C SER A 457 -15.97 -62.49 33.06
N LEU A 458 -16.65 -63.59 32.67
CA LEU A 458 -17.36 -63.82 31.38
C LEU A 458 -18.53 -64.81 31.63
N PRO A 459 -19.66 -64.77 30.88
CA PRO A 459 -19.83 -65.54 29.61
C PRO A 459 -20.51 -64.72 28.47
N SER A 460 -20.28 -64.95 27.17
CA SER A 460 -20.70 -66.08 26.27
C SER A 460 -22.22 -66.08 25.94
N SER A 461 -22.73 -66.40 24.73
CA SER A 461 -22.18 -66.74 23.37
C SER A 461 -23.36 -66.70 22.34
N ALA A 462 -23.32 -66.88 21.00
CA ALA A 462 -22.30 -67.08 19.94
C ALA A 462 -22.96 -66.95 18.51
N SER A 463 -22.14 -67.08 17.43
CA SER A 463 -22.51 -67.29 16.00
C SER A 463 -23.01 -66.07 15.17
N SER A 464 -22.78 -65.93 13.84
CA SER A 464 -22.13 -66.81 12.84
C SER A 464 -21.41 -66.05 11.69
N SER A 465 -20.65 -66.80 10.86
CA SER A 465 -19.87 -66.50 9.63
C SER A 465 -20.13 -65.20 8.83
N MET A 466 -19.15 -64.43 8.30
CA MET A 466 -17.93 -64.73 7.51
C MET A 466 -18.13 -64.96 5.98
N SER A 467 -17.47 -64.14 5.14
CA SER A 467 -16.86 -64.56 3.84
C SER A 467 -15.91 -63.46 3.31
N SER A 468 -14.97 -63.82 2.43
CA SER A 468 -13.93 -62.91 1.90
C SER A 468 -13.40 -63.35 0.53
N LEU A 469 -12.93 -62.38 -0.26
CA LEU A 469 -11.89 -62.44 -1.32
C LEU A 469 -11.80 -63.66 -2.26
N SER A 470 -11.77 -63.40 -3.57
CA SER A 470 -11.12 -64.28 -4.56
C SER A 470 -10.62 -63.48 -5.77
N ASN A 471 -9.41 -63.78 -6.25
CA ASN A 471 -8.74 -63.13 -7.39
C ASN A 471 -8.57 -64.11 -8.56
N CYS A 472 -8.59 -63.59 -9.79
CA CYS A 472 -7.80 -64.04 -10.97
C CYS A 472 -7.87 -62.90 -12.03
N LEU A 473 -6.83 -62.42 -12.74
CA LEU A 473 -5.64 -63.04 -13.39
C LEU A 473 -6.08 -63.95 -14.57
N VAL A 474 -5.55 -63.90 -15.81
CA VAL A 474 -4.36 -63.28 -16.46
C VAL A 474 -4.64 -63.11 -17.99
N SER A 475 -3.87 -62.47 -18.89
CA SER A 475 -2.58 -61.73 -18.88
C SER A 475 -2.31 -60.97 -20.21
N ASN A 476 -1.58 -59.83 -20.12
CA ASN A 476 -0.51 -59.36 -21.02
C ASN A 476 -0.74 -58.85 -22.48
N SER A 477 0.27 -58.07 -22.91
CA SER A 477 0.73 -57.74 -24.28
C SER A 477 -0.03 -56.66 -25.08
N THR A 478 0.59 -55.85 -25.97
CA THR A 478 1.80 -54.96 -25.86
C THR A 478 1.83 -54.04 -27.10
N THR A 479 2.48 -52.86 -27.00
CA THR A 479 3.06 -51.99 -28.09
C THR A 479 2.85 -52.41 -29.57
N THR A 480 2.39 -51.54 -30.48
CA THR A 480 3.21 -50.53 -31.21
C THR A 480 2.28 -49.67 -32.12
N THR A 481 2.39 -48.33 -32.30
CA THR A 481 3.38 -47.45 -32.99
C THR A 481 3.07 -47.13 -34.48
N THR A 482 3.16 -45.84 -34.86
CA THR A 482 3.40 -45.25 -36.21
C THR A 482 2.36 -45.28 -37.38
N THR A 483 1.81 -44.09 -37.67
CA THR A 483 1.80 -43.35 -38.97
C THR A 483 1.50 -44.01 -40.33
N THR A 484 0.54 -43.43 -41.07
CA THR A 484 0.68 -42.86 -42.45
C THR A 484 -0.57 -41.99 -42.72
N THR A 485 -0.64 -40.78 -43.32
CA THR A 485 0.14 -39.92 -44.25
C THR A 485 -0.50 -39.83 -45.65
N THR A 486 -0.77 -38.60 -46.13
CA THR A 486 -1.15 -38.19 -47.53
C THR A 486 -2.51 -38.68 -48.10
N ALA A 487 -3.20 -37.97 -49.02
CA ALA A 487 -3.01 -36.63 -49.63
C ALA A 487 -4.33 -36.03 -50.18
N ASN A 488 -4.31 -34.70 -50.42
CA ASN A 488 -4.87 -33.88 -51.54
C ASN A 488 -5.98 -34.48 -52.45
N ASN A 489 -6.93 -33.72 -53.03
CA ASN A 489 -6.77 -32.42 -53.71
C ASN A 489 -8.13 -31.79 -54.18
N ILE A 490 -8.18 -30.46 -54.45
CA ILE A 490 -9.05 -29.73 -55.44
C ILE A 490 -10.61 -29.90 -55.31
N ASN A 491 -11.49 -28.90 -55.18
CA ASN A 491 -11.65 -27.52 -55.70
C ASN A 491 -12.20 -26.58 -54.60
N ASN A 492 -11.97 -25.26 -54.47
CA ASN A 492 -11.74 -24.12 -55.38
C ASN A 492 -13.01 -23.31 -55.75
N ASN A 493 -12.89 -21.97 -55.77
CA ASN A 493 -13.91 -20.92 -55.91
C ASN A 493 -14.91 -20.78 -54.71
N ASN A 494 -15.42 -19.60 -54.35
CA ASN A 494 -15.39 -18.28 -55.03
C ASN A 494 -14.82 -17.14 -54.16
N ASN A 495 -14.45 -16.04 -54.81
CA ASN A 495 -13.86 -14.84 -54.18
C ASN A 495 -14.69 -13.57 -54.52
N ASN A 496 -14.39 -12.48 -53.81
CA ASN A 496 -14.96 -11.13 -53.92
C ASN A 496 -15.55 -10.68 -55.28
N ASN A 497 -16.70 -9.98 -55.27
CA ASN A 497 -16.67 -8.52 -55.39
C ASN A 497 -18.00 -7.78 -55.13
N ILE A 498 -17.87 -6.52 -54.71
CA ILE A 498 -18.93 -5.50 -54.67
C ILE A 498 -18.92 -4.76 -56.02
N ASN A 499 -20.09 -4.46 -56.59
CA ASN A 499 -20.21 -3.37 -57.57
C ASN A 499 -21.61 -2.74 -57.63
N ASN A 500 -21.69 -1.52 -58.15
CA ASN A 500 -22.90 -0.68 -58.17
C ASN A 500 -23.88 -1.08 -59.29
N ASN A 501 -25.19 -0.84 -59.11
CA ASN A 501 -25.84 0.37 -59.68
C ASN A 501 -27.37 0.49 -59.51
N ASN A 502 -27.83 1.74 -59.67
CA ASN A 502 -29.12 2.20 -60.24
C ASN A 502 -30.47 1.93 -59.54
N ASN A 503 -30.93 2.98 -58.85
CA ASN A 503 -32.10 3.82 -59.22
C ASN A 503 -33.55 3.29 -59.30
N ASN A 504 -34.43 4.23 -58.92
CA ASN A 504 -35.85 4.37 -59.23
C ASN A 504 -36.83 3.36 -58.59
N ASN A 505 -37.72 3.92 -57.75
CA ASN A 505 -39.13 3.79 -58.08
C ASN A 505 -39.92 5.06 -57.68
N ASN A 506 -41.00 5.33 -58.40
CA ASN A 506 -41.77 6.57 -58.28
C ASN A 506 -43.11 6.36 -57.56
N ASN A 507 -43.55 7.42 -56.88
CA ASN A 507 -44.91 7.76 -56.45
C ASN A 507 -46.08 6.80 -56.77
N ASN A 508 -46.95 6.61 -55.77
CA ASN A 508 -48.38 6.85 -55.98
C ASN A 508 -49.05 7.37 -54.69
N ILE A 509 -49.77 8.49 -54.79
CA ILE A 509 -50.63 9.05 -53.73
C ILE A 509 -51.96 9.45 -54.36
N SER A 510 -53.07 8.98 -53.78
CA SER A 510 -54.44 9.40 -54.12
C SER A 510 -54.88 10.62 -53.29
N LYS A 511 -55.72 11.47 -53.89
CA LYS A 511 -56.00 12.86 -53.48
C LYS A 511 -57.05 13.00 -52.37
N SER A 512 -56.91 14.03 -51.54
CA SER A 512 -58.03 14.86 -51.05
C SER A 512 -57.57 16.33 -50.84
N LYS A 513 -58.49 17.25 -50.53
CA LYS A 513 -58.33 18.73 -50.52
C LYS A 513 -58.14 19.24 -49.07
N SER A 514 -57.74 20.49 -48.74
CA SER A 514 -58.07 21.79 -49.38
C SER A 514 -57.18 23.01 -48.99
N THR A 515 -57.52 24.18 -49.55
CA THR A 515 -57.35 25.56 -49.00
C THR A 515 -55.97 26.26 -48.89
N THR A 516 -55.51 26.80 -50.04
CA THR A 516 -55.17 28.24 -50.30
C THR A 516 -54.24 29.08 -49.37
N GLN A 517 -52.95 29.19 -49.77
CA GLN A 517 -52.03 30.39 -49.75
C GLN A 517 -51.67 31.14 -48.42
N PRO A 518 -50.57 31.96 -48.39
CA PRO A 518 -49.37 32.05 -49.25
C PRO A 518 -48.02 32.03 -48.47
N ALA A 519 -46.98 31.34 -48.98
CA ALA A 519 -45.65 31.32 -48.33
C ALA A 519 -44.42 31.23 -49.30
N LYS A 520 -44.43 31.96 -50.43
CA LYS A 520 -43.31 31.94 -51.41
C LYS A 520 -42.10 32.81 -51.00
N ALA A 521 -41.50 32.51 -49.84
CA ALA A 521 -40.25 33.13 -49.40
C ALA A 521 -39.28 32.15 -48.70
N GLN A 522 -39.75 31.41 -47.68
CA GLN A 522 -38.88 30.63 -46.79
C GLN A 522 -38.26 29.37 -47.44
N THR A 523 -38.92 28.76 -48.43
CA THR A 523 -38.49 27.46 -49.00
C THR A 523 -37.09 27.49 -49.62
N LYS A 524 -36.67 28.63 -50.21
CA LYS A 524 -35.35 28.77 -50.85
C LYS A 524 -34.18 28.92 -49.85
N ALA A 525 -34.45 29.24 -48.58
CA ALA A 525 -33.41 29.29 -47.55
C ALA A 525 -33.08 27.88 -47.04
N ILE A 526 -34.13 27.13 -46.67
CA ILE A 526 -34.03 25.80 -46.08
C ILE A 526 -33.32 24.81 -47.03
N ASP A 527 -33.66 24.81 -48.32
CA ASP A 527 -32.98 23.99 -49.34
C ASP A 527 -31.48 24.29 -49.47
N LYS A 528 -31.05 25.53 -49.18
CA LYS A 528 -29.66 25.97 -49.29
C LYS A 528 -28.87 25.58 -48.04
N GLU A 529 -29.50 25.63 -46.87
CA GLU A 529 -28.93 25.21 -45.58
C GLU A 529 -28.79 23.69 -45.50
N ASN A 530 -29.81 22.93 -45.91
CA ASN A 530 -29.77 21.47 -45.94
C ASN A 530 -28.65 20.95 -46.86
N LYS A 531 -28.47 21.56 -48.04
CA LYS A 531 -27.36 21.26 -48.95
C LYS A 531 -25.97 21.67 -48.41
N ALA A 532 -25.90 22.59 -47.45
CA ALA A 532 -24.65 22.87 -46.75
C ALA A 532 -24.35 21.78 -45.71
N LYS A 533 -25.32 21.43 -44.86
CA LYS A 533 -25.19 20.38 -43.82
C LYS A 533 -24.87 19.00 -44.42
N GLU A 534 -25.52 18.63 -45.53
CA GLU A 534 -25.23 17.37 -46.24
C GLU A 534 -23.79 17.33 -46.79
N LYS A 535 -23.27 18.48 -47.23
CA LYS A 535 -21.90 18.59 -47.76
C LYS A 535 -20.85 18.57 -46.65
N GLU A 536 -21.17 19.12 -45.48
CA GLU A 536 -20.35 19.05 -44.26
C GLU A 536 -20.29 17.62 -43.70
N LEU A 537 -21.43 16.92 -43.64
CA LEU A 537 -21.51 15.52 -43.22
C LEU A 537 -20.61 14.62 -44.09
N LYS A 538 -20.71 14.79 -45.42
CA LYS A 538 -19.86 14.06 -46.39
C LYS A 538 -18.37 14.44 -46.31
N ALA A 539 -18.03 15.60 -45.77
CA ALA A 539 -16.64 15.95 -45.45
C ALA A 539 -16.15 15.22 -44.19
N LYS A 540 -16.95 15.23 -43.11
CA LYS A 540 -16.65 14.54 -41.84
C LYS A 540 -16.53 13.02 -42.01
N GLU A 541 -17.40 12.40 -42.81
CA GLU A 541 -17.26 10.97 -43.18
C GLU A 541 -15.94 10.68 -43.90
N LYS A 542 -15.52 11.56 -44.81
CA LYS A 542 -14.28 11.39 -45.57
C LYS A 542 -13.04 11.55 -44.69
N GLU A 543 -13.10 12.47 -43.73
CA GLU A 543 -12.06 12.68 -42.71
C GLU A 543 -11.93 11.46 -41.78
N ASN A 544 -13.05 10.93 -41.29
CA ASN A 544 -13.06 9.73 -40.45
C ASN A 544 -12.48 8.50 -41.19
N LYS A 545 -12.84 8.31 -42.47
CA LYS A 545 -12.28 7.25 -43.34
C LYS A 545 -10.78 7.43 -43.67
N ILE A 546 -10.19 8.60 -43.40
CA ILE A 546 -8.74 8.82 -43.45
C ILE A 546 -8.12 8.43 -42.12
N LYS A 547 -8.63 8.96 -40.99
CA LYS A 547 -8.16 8.63 -39.63
C LYS A 547 -8.20 7.13 -39.32
N GLU A 548 -9.24 6.44 -39.76
CA GLU A 548 -9.38 4.98 -39.63
C GLU A 548 -8.28 4.21 -40.37
N LYS A 549 -7.91 4.67 -41.58
CA LYS A 549 -6.80 4.08 -42.36
C LYS A 549 -5.42 4.37 -41.79
N GLU A 550 -5.25 5.52 -41.15
CA GLU A 550 -4.02 5.86 -40.43
C GLU A 550 -3.88 5.02 -39.14
N LEU A 551 -4.98 4.84 -38.40
CA LEU A 551 -5.04 3.96 -37.23
C LEU A 551 -4.76 2.49 -37.58
N LEU A 552 -5.27 1.99 -38.71
CA LEU A 552 -4.93 0.64 -39.19
C LEU A 552 -3.43 0.50 -39.46
N LYS A 553 -2.82 1.46 -40.19
CA LYS A 553 -1.38 1.46 -40.48
C LYS A 553 -0.53 1.53 -39.21
N LEU A 554 -0.97 2.26 -38.19
CA LEU A 554 -0.28 2.31 -36.90
C LEU A 554 -0.30 0.94 -36.20
N LYS A 555 -1.46 0.29 -36.15
CA LYS A 555 -1.59 -1.08 -35.59
C LYS A 555 -0.78 -2.11 -36.37
N GLU A 556 -0.75 -2.05 -37.70
CA GLU A 556 0.12 -2.91 -38.52
C GLU A 556 1.61 -2.71 -38.23
N LYS A 557 2.03 -1.48 -37.88
CA LYS A 557 3.42 -1.20 -37.45
C LYS A 557 3.69 -1.81 -36.08
N GLU A 558 2.82 -1.57 -35.09
CA GLU A 558 2.96 -2.12 -33.73
C GLU A 558 3.03 -3.64 -33.71
N ILE A 559 2.22 -4.32 -34.55
CA ILE A 559 2.25 -5.79 -34.68
C ILE A 559 3.63 -6.26 -35.19
N LYS A 560 4.14 -5.64 -36.25
CA LYS A 560 5.47 -5.97 -36.82
C LYS A 560 6.63 -5.65 -35.88
N GLU A 561 6.48 -4.64 -35.02
CA GLU A 561 7.45 -4.25 -34.01
C GLU A 561 7.47 -5.29 -32.85
N LYS A 562 6.30 -5.75 -32.39
CA LYS A 562 6.16 -6.84 -31.42
C LYS A 562 6.67 -8.18 -31.95
N GLU A 563 6.31 -8.54 -33.19
CA GLU A 563 6.85 -9.72 -33.87
C GLU A 563 8.38 -9.72 -33.99
N LYS A 564 9.01 -8.54 -34.02
CA LYS A 564 10.47 -8.41 -34.03
C LYS A 564 11.05 -8.60 -32.63
N GLU A 565 10.46 -7.97 -31.61
CA GLU A 565 10.87 -8.18 -30.21
C GLU A 565 10.77 -9.65 -29.80
N GLU A 566 9.70 -10.33 -30.18
CA GLU A 566 9.47 -11.75 -29.88
C GLU A 566 10.56 -12.65 -30.49
N LYS A 567 10.94 -12.40 -31.74
CA LYS A 567 12.04 -13.11 -32.43
C LYS A 567 13.42 -12.78 -31.84
N GLU A 568 13.62 -11.58 -31.28
CA GLU A 568 14.85 -11.22 -30.55
C GLU A 568 14.89 -11.89 -29.16
N ARG A 569 13.74 -12.03 -28.47
CA ARG A 569 13.63 -12.78 -27.20
C ARG A 569 13.87 -14.28 -27.38
N GLU A 570 13.21 -14.93 -28.34
CA GLU A 570 13.47 -16.34 -28.66
C GLU A 570 14.95 -16.61 -28.93
N ARG A 571 15.62 -15.67 -29.61
CA ARG A 571 17.04 -15.80 -29.94
C ARG A 571 17.91 -15.69 -28.68
N ALA A 572 17.65 -14.71 -27.82
CA ALA A 572 18.37 -14.57 -26.55
C ALA A 572 18.16 -15.79 -25.64
N GLU A 573 16.96 -16.38 -25.62
CA GLU A 573 16.65 -17.60 -24.88
C GLU A 573 17.41 -18.83 -25.44
N LYS A 574 17.48 -18.98 -26.77
CA LYS A 574 18.25 -20.05 -27.44
C LYS A 574 19.76 -19.88 -27.31
N GLU A 575 20.25 -18.65 -27.15
CA GLU A 575 21.66 -18.37 -26.83
C GLU A 575 21.96 -18.61 -25.34
N ARG A 576 21.01 -18.32 -24.43
CA ARG A 576 21.08 -18.66 -23.00
C ARG A 576 21.06 -20.17 -22.74
N GLU A 577 20.14 -20.92 -23.35
CA GLU A 577 20.10 -22.39 -23.26
C GLU A 577 21.45 -23.02 -23.63
N LYS A 578 22.13 -22.49 -24.66
CA LYS A 578 23.45 -22.97 -25.07
C LYS A 578 24.50 -22.70 -23.99
N ALA A 579 24.53 -21.48 -23.44
CA ALA A 579 25.44 -21.14 -22.36
C ALA A 579 25.22 -22.00 -21.10
N GLU A 580 23.97 -22.25 -20.72
CA GLU A 580 23.63 -23.10 -19.58
C GLU A 580 24.04 -24.57 -19.82
N LYS A 581 23.78 -25.12 -21.01
CA LYS A 581 24.23 -26.48 -21.42
C LYS A 581 25.76 -26.59 -21.53
N GLU A 582 26.46 -25.50 -21.86
CA GLU A 582 27.92 -25.45 -21.92
C GLU A 582 28.54 -25.35 -20.51
N ILE A 583 27.93 -24.59 -19.59
CA ILE A 583 28.28 -24.56 -18.17
C ILE A 583 28.02 -25.93 -17.51
N GLU A 584 26.90 -26.58 -17.81
CA GLU A 584 26.59 -27.93 -17.31
C GLU A 584 27.62 -28.97 -17.80
N LYS A 585 28.03 -28.87 -19.07
CA LYS A 585 29.10 -29.70 -19.64
C LYS A 585 30.47 -29.46 -18.98
N GLN A 586 30.76 -28.23 -18.54
CA GLN A 586 31.96 -27.92 -17.75
C GLN A 586 31.86 -28.47 -16.32
N LYS A 587 30.68 -28.40 -15.68
CA LYS A 587 30.43 -29.01 -14.35
C LYS A 587 30.57 -30.54 -14.39
N ALA A 588 30.03 -31.19 -15.41
CA ALA A 588 30.15 -32.63 -15.60
C ALA A 588 31.60 -33.10 -15.75
N ALA A 589 32.49 -32.27 -16.33
CA ALA A 589 33.92 -32.55 -16.44
C ALA A 589 34.71 -32.40 -15.12
N ALA A 590 34.12 -31.78 -14.09
CA ALA A 590 34.76 -31.56 -12.79
C ALA A 590 34.43 -32.64 -11.72
N ALA A 591 33.61 -33.64 -12.06
CA ALA A 591 33.06 -34.62 -11.13
C ALA A 591 34.02 -35.76 -10.73
N ALA A 592 35.26 -35.42 -10.34
CA ALA A 592 36.18 -36.34 -9.66
C ALA A 592 37.15 -35.51 -8.77
N PRO A 593 37.17 -35.69 -7.44
CA PRO A 593 38.01 -34.87 -6.57
C PRO A 593 39.50 -35.22 -6.74
N PRO A 594 40.36 -34.30 -7.21
CA PRO A 594 41.79 -34.51 -7.17
C PRO A 594 42.26 -34.45 -5.71
N VAL A 595 42.93 -35.51 -5.23
CA VAL A 595 43.57 -35.51 -3.91
C VAL A 595 44.81 -34.63 -3.95
N VAL A 596 44.60 -33.31 -3.88
CA VAL A 596 45.67 -32.31 -3.82
C VAL A 596 46.41 -32.48 -2.49
N LYS A 597 47.72 -32.78 -2.58
CA LYS A 597 48.57 -32.94 -1.40
C LYS A 597 48.73 -31.59 -0.69
N LYS A 598 47.99 -31.39 0.41
CA LYS A 598 48.04 -30.19 1.26
C LYS A 598 49.51 -29.82 1.56
N LYS A 599 49.91 -28.59 1.21
CA LYS A 599 51.23 -28.04 1.60
C LYS A 599 51.16 -27.69 3.10
N LYS A 600 52.20 -28.05 3.87
CA LYS A 600 52.24 -27.77 5.31
C LYS A 600 52.42 -26.28 5.59
N GLY A 601 51.44 -25.65 6.22
CA GLY A 601 51.40 -24.22 6.51
C GLY A 601 52.18 -23.84 7.77
N LYS A 602 53.50 -23.71 7.67
CA LYS A 602 54.32 -23.06 8.72
C LYS A 602 54.65 -21.63 8.27
N GLY A 603 53.94 -20.65 8.81
CA GLY A 603 54.27 -19.23 8.58
C GLY A 603 53.17 -18.25 8.99
N LEU A 604 51.89 -18.57 8.80
CA LEU A 604 50.79 -17.65 9.11
C LEU A 604 50.51 -17.54 10.61
N SER A 605 50.22 -16.33 11.05
CA SER A 605 49.70 -15.96 12.37
C SER A 605 48.72 -14.80 12.22
N VAL A 606 47.88 -14.54 13.23
CA VAL A 606 46.83 -13.51 13.17
C VAL A 606 47.00 -12.46 14.25
N GLN A 607 46.38 -11.30 14.04
CA GLN A 607 46.04 -10.36 15.10
C GLN A 607 44.69 -9.73 14.74
N SER A 608 43.67 -9.91 15.57
CA SER A 608 42.33 -9.38 15.34
C SER A 608 41.95 -8.21 16.28
N GLY A 609 40.79 -7.62 16.01
CA GLY A 609 40.14 -6.62 16.84
C GLY A 609 38.81 -6.20 16.23
N TYR A 610 37.92 -5.64 17.05
CA TYR A 610 36.56 -5.31 16.64
C TYR A 610 36.11 -3.99 17.24
N TYR A 611 35.06 -3.42 16.65
CA TYR A 611 34.31 -2.32 17.21
C TYR A 611 32.83 -2.45 16.81
N ALA A 612 31.94 -2.11 17.74
CA ALA A 612 30.51 -2.25 17.57
C ALA A 612 29.79 -1.07 18.23
N MET A 613 28.85 -0.43 17.52
CA MET A 613 28.10 0.72 18.01
C MET A 613 26.64 0.71 17.57
N GLN A 614 25.75 1.17 18.46
CA GLN A 614 24.31 1.25 18.22
C GLN A 614 23.91 2.18 17.05
N GLY A 615 24.80 3.10 16.66
CA GLY A 615 24.56 4.06 15.58
C GLY A 615 23.32 4.92 15.85
N ARG A 616 22.25 4.75 15.06
CA ARG A 616 21.00 5.52 15.20
C ARG A 616 19.75 4.67 15.45
N ARG A 617 19.90 3.35 15.63
CA ARG A 617 18.82 2.47 16.11
C ARG A 617 18.47 2.76 17.57
N LYS A 618 17.34 2.22 18.03
CA LYS A 618 16.88 2.32 19.43
C LYS A 618 17.67 1.42 20.39
N ASN A 619 18.13 0.28 19.89
CA ASN A 619 18.84 -0.75 20.61
C ASN A 619 20.12 -1.10 19.84
N MET A 620 21.10 -1.70 20.52
CA MET A 620 22.11 -2.53 19.86
C MET A 620 21.55 -3.95 19.71
N GLU A 621 21.36 -4.38 18.47
CA GLU A 621 20.79 -5.66 18.09
C GLU A 621 21.88 -6.62 17.57
N ASP A 622 22.99 -6.12 17.01
CA ASP A 622 24.14 -6.94 16.61
C ASP A 622 24.92 -7.56 17.77
N THR A 623 25.66 -8.63 17.46
CA THR A 623 26.89 -9.03 18.20
C THR A 623 27.92 -9.69 17.25
N HIS A 624 29.02 -10.21 17.78
CA HIS A 624 30.16 -10.74 17.04
C HIS A 624 30.85 -11.90 17.79
N ALA A 625 31.79 -12.57 17.13
CA ALA A 625 32.70 -13.53 17.75
C ALA A 625 34.12 -13.34 17.20
N VAL A 626 35.14 -13.41 18.05
CA VAL A 626 36.55 -13.12 17.68
C VAL A 626 37.49 -14.04 18.46
N TYR A 627 38.06 -15.05 17.80
CA TYR A 627 38.90 -16.07 18.41
C TYR A 627 40.16 -16.36 17.57
N ASP A 628 41.30 -15.81 17.99
CA ASP A 628 42.60 -16.03 17.34
C ASP A 628 43.18 -17.45 17.57
N ASP A 629 42.69 -18.17 18.59
CA ASP A 629 42.87 -19.63 18.79
C ASP A 629 41.53 -20.26 19.19
N LEU A 630 40.81 -20.75 18.17
CA LEU A 630 39.52 -21.43 18.31
C LEU A 630 39.63 -22.72 19.15
N LEU A 631 40.74 -23.45 19.06
CA LEU A 631 40.89 -24.76 19.70
C LEU A 631 41.08 -24.61 21.22
N THR A 632 41.81 -23.59 21.64
CA THR A 632 41.97 -23.27 23.06
C THR A 632 40.67 -22.70 23.65
N GLU A 633 39.95 -21.82 22.95
CA GLU A 633 38.63 -21.33 23.38
C GLU A 633 37.62 -22.49 23.57
N THR A 634 37.53 -23.38 22.58
CA THR A 634 36.59 -24.52 22.62
C THR A 634 37.07 -25.70 23.45
N ASN A 635 38.26 -25.62 24.07
CA ASN A 635 38.91 -26.71 24.81
C ASN A 635 39.05 -28.01 23.97
N TYR A 636 39.21 -27.86 22.66
CA TYR A 636 39.23 -28.96 21.70
C TYR A 636 40.50 -29.81 21.83
N SER A 637 40.31 -31.05 22.26
CA SER A 637 41.38 -32.00 22.59
C SER A 637 41.44 -33.22 21.68
N ALA A 638 40.32 -33.64 21.09
CA ALA A 638 40.29 -34.70 20.09
C ALA A 638 41.06 -34.27 18.83
N ASN A 639 41.84 -35.16 18.20
CA ASN A 639 42.48 -34.93 16.91
C ASN A 639 43.31 -33.63 16.75
N ARG A 640 43.75 -32.95 17.83
CA ARG A 640 44.49 -31.68 17.75
C ARG A 640 45.76 -31.79 16.89
N ASP A 641 46.43 -32.95 16.93
CA ASP A 641 47.63 -33.26 16.13
C ASP A 641 47.38 -33.30 14.60
N ASN A 642 46.12 -33.41 14.16
CA ASN A 642 45.74 -33.34 12.75
C ASN A 642 45.60 -31.88 12.24
N ILE A 643 45.64 -30.88 13.14
CA ILE A 643 45.53 -29.45 12.82
C ILE A 643 46.91 -28.78 13.01
N ASP A 644 47.82 -29.01 12.06
CA ASP A 644 49.19 -28.44 12.02
C ASP A 644 49.13 -26.96 11.61
N GLY A 645 48.99 -26.05 12.60
CA GLY A 645 49.13 -24.60 12.41
C GLY A 645 48.05 -23.76 13.11
N LEU A 646 47.70 -22.63 12.49
CA LEU A 646 46.64 -21.71 12.93
C LEU A 646 45.27 -22.40 12.93
N CYS A 647 44.43 -22.08 13.91
CA CYS A 647 42.99 -22.37 13.87
C CYS A 647 42.23 -21.23 14.56
N ALA A 648 41.52 -20.41 13.78
CA ALA A 648 40.88 -19.18 14.25
C ALA A 648 39.46 -19.02 13.68
N TYR A 649 38.59 -18.30 14.39
CA TYR A 649 37.20 -18.06 13.99
C TYR A 649 36.76 -16.62 14.28
N TYR A 650 36.10 -16.01 13.30
CA TYR A 650 35.56 -14.65 13.37
C TYR A 650 34.13 -14.65 12.83
N ALA A 651 33.24 -13.86 13.43
CA ALA A 651 31.89 -13.67 12.92
C ALA A 651 31.26 -12.33 13.32
N VAL A 652 30.28 -11.89 12.53
CA VAL A 652 29.34 -10.82 12.87
C VAL A 652 27.92 -11.37 12.67
N TYR A 653 27.06 -11.13 13.66
CA TYR A 653 25.64 -11.51 13.66
C TYR A 653 24.83 -10.22 13.88
N ASP A 654 24.42 -9.55 12.80
CA ASP A 654 23.54 -8.38 12.91
C ASP A 654 22.11 -8.83 13.20
N GLY A 655 21.41 -8.11 14.08
CA GLY A 655 20.16 -8.56 14.71
C GLY A 655 18.94 -7.77 14.25
N HIS A 656 17.83 -8.46 13.99
CA HIS A 656 16.58 -7.80 13.61
C HIS A 656 15.37 -8.31 14.41
N GLY A 657 14.48 -7.38 14.75
CA GLY A 657 13.29 -7.68 15.55
C GLY A 657 13.57 -7.91 17.05
N GLY A 658 14.74 -7.53 17.53
CA GLY A 658 15.24 -7.82 18.87
C GLY A 658 16.64 -8.46 18.84
N ALA A 659 17.40 -8.23 19.91
CA ALA A 659 18.80 -8.68 20.03
C ALA A 659 18.93 -10.14 20.53
N ASP A 660 17.84 -10.89 20.63
CA ASP A 660 17.85 -12.18 21.34
C ASP A 660 18.52 -13.27 20.50
N THR A 661 18.24 -13.31 19.19
CA THR A 661 18.84 -14.30 18.27
C THR A 661 20.35 -14.12 18.17
N SER A 662 20.82 -12.90 17.88
CA SER A 662 22.25 -12.56 17.76
C SER A 662 23.03 -12.92 19.03
N LYS A 663 22.53 -12.51 20.21
CA LYS A 663 23.14 -12.84 21.52
C LYS A 663 23.13 -14.34 21.82
N ALA A 664 22.14 -15.09 21.34
CA ALA A 664 22.12 -16.54 21.48
C ALA A 664 23.14 -17.23 20.56
N LEU A 665 23.49 -16.64 19.41
CA LEU A 665 24.47 -17.18 18.45
C LEU A 665 25.94 -17.04 18.92
N GLU A 666 26.29 -15.88 19.47
CA GLU A 666 27.64 -15.53 19.95
C GLU A 666 28.35 -16.68 20.69
N PRO A 667 27.80 -17.22 21.80
CA PRO A 667 28.47 -18.27 22.56
C PRO A 667 28.36 -19.68 21.95
N ILE A 668 27.57 -19.91 20.89
CA ILE A 668 27.25 -21.27 20.40
C ILE A 668 27.75 -21.62 18.99
N VAL A 669 27.75 -20.72 18.00
CA VAL A 669 27.93 -21.12 16.59
C VAL A 669 29.30 -21.77 16.39
N HIS A 670 30.35 -21.12 16.88
CA HIS A 670 31.73 -21.61 16.81
C HIS A 670 31.90 -22.98 17.52
N LYS A 671 31.17 -23.23 18.61
CA LYS A 671 31.14 -24.54 19.28
C LYS A 671 30.42 -25.58 18.42
N CYS A 672 29.27 -25.24 17.83
CA CYS A 672 28.53 -26.12 16.93
C CYS A 672 29.35 -26.53 15.68
N VAL A 673 30.23 -25.64 15.19
CA VAL A 673 31.21 -25.96 14.13
C VAL A 673 32.21 -27.00 14.62
N VAL A 674 32.88 -26.76 15.75
CA VAL A 674 33.92 -27.65 16.31
C VAL A 674 33.37 -29.01 16.79
N ASP A 675 32.16 -29.02 17.35
CA ASP A 675 31.43 -30.22 17.78
C ASP A 675 31.02 -31.12 16.60
N SER A 676 31.03 -30.61 15.36
CA SER A 676 30.59 -31.37 14.19
C SER A 676 31.53 -32.53 13.83
N THR A 677 30.96 -33.64 13.36
CA THR A 677 31.72 -34.77 12.81
C THR A 677 32.53 -34.38 11.58
N SER A 678 32.07 -33.38 10.83
CA SER A 678 32.81 -32.77 9.71
C SER A 678 34.10 -32.07 10.17
N PHE A 679 34.06 -31.31 11.26
CA PHE A 679 35.28 -30.70 11.84
C PHE A 679 36.25 -31.77 12.34
N GLN A 680 35.74 -32.75 13.08
CA GLN A 680 36.53 -33.85 13.66
C GLN A 680 37.22 -34.74 12.60
N SER A 681 36.65 -34.81 11.39
CA SER A 681 37.21 -35.51 10.22
C SER A 681 38.03 -34.61 9.29
N GLY A 682 38.17 -33.31 9.59
CA GLY A 682 38.95 -32.35 8.79
C GLY A 682 38.24 -31.83 7.53
N ASN A 683 36.92 -32.05 7.42
CA ASN A 683 36.06 -31.43 6.41
C ASN A 683 35.54 -30.08 6.91
N PHE A 684 36.44 -29.10 6.96
CA PHE A 684 36.18 -27.78 7.53
C PHE A 684 35.10 -26.97 6.78
N GLU A 685 34.97 -27.16 5.46
CA GLU A 685 33.94 -26.51 4.65
C GLU A 685 32.54 -26.99 5.06
N GLN A 686 32.33 -28.31 5.18
CA GLN A 686 31.05 -28.84 5.67
C GLN A 686 30.81 -28.47 7.15
N SER A 687 31.85 -28.35 7.98
CA SER A 687 31.69 -28.03 9.40
C SER A 687 31.03 -26.67 9.68
N LEU A 688 31.21 -25.67 8.80
CA LEU A 688 30.51 -24.39 8.89
C LEU A 688 29.01 -24.55 8.63
N ARG A 689 28.64 -25.37 7.64
CA ARG A 689 27.24 -25.68 7.29
C ARG A 689 26.53 -26.46 8.39
N ASP A 690 27.19 -27.49 8.91
CA ASP A 690 26.70 -28.29 10.05
C ASP A 690 26.53 -27.41 11.30
N GLY A 691 27.51 -26.54 11.58
CA GLY A 691 27.49 -25.62 12.71
C GLY A 691 26.38 -24.57 12.63
N TYR A 692 26.11 -24.03 11.44
CA TYR A 692 24.99 -23.12 11.20
C TYR A 692 23.64 -23.83 11.43
N GLU A 693 23.42 -25.02 10.87
CA GLU A 693 22.16 -25.76 11.06
C GLU A 693 21.95 -26.17 12.53
N ALA A 694 23.02 -26.60 13.21
CA ALA A 694 22.98 -26.97 14.63
C ALA A 694 22.78 -25.77 15.56
N ALA A 695 23.28 -24.59 15.21
CA ALA A 695 23.03 -23.34 15.95
C ALA A 695 21.60 -22.83 15.74
N ASP A 696 21.08 -22.84 14.51
CA ASP A 696 19.71 -22.39 14.22
C ASP A 696 18.66 -23.23 14.99
N LYS A 697 18.85 -24.56 15.02
CA LYS A 697 18.05 -25.49 15.83
C LYS A 697 18.09 -25.19 17.35
N LYS A 698 19.17 -24.59 17.86
CA LYS A 698 19.34 -24.22 19.27
C LYS A 698 18.73 -22.85 19.61
N VAL A 699 18.69 -21.89 18.68
CA VAL A 699 18.13 -20.54 18.93
C VAL A 699 16.63 -20.43 18.66
N ILE A 700 16.08 -21.16 17.68
CA ILE A 700 14.64 -21.13 17.35
C ILE A 700 13.71 -21.35 18.58
N PRO A 701 14.01 -22.25 19.53
CA PRO A 701 13.18 -22.43 20.73
C PRO A 701 13.19 -21.26 21.72
N VAL A 702 14.21 -20.39 21.70
CA VAL A 702 14.41 -19.29 22.66
C VAL A 702 14.18 -17.90 22.07
N CYS A 703 14.07 -17.78 20.74
CA CYS A 703 13.90 -16.51 20.03
C CYS A 703 12.64 -16.52 19.16
N GLU A 704 11.48 -16.19 19.75
CA GLU A 704 10.18 -16.26 19.04
C GLU A 704 10.01 -15.24 17.90
N LYS A 705 10.61 -14.05 18.04
CA LYS A 705 10.22 -12.83 17.29
C LYS A 705 11.39 -12.02 16.73
N SER A 706 12.61 -12.51 16.89
CA SER A 706 13.82 -11.96 16.28
C SER A 706 14.42 -12.94 15.27
N GLY A 707 15.30 -12.42 14.44
CA GLY A 707 16.24 -13.19 13.64
C GLY A 707 17.61 -12.50 13.64
N SER A 708 18.55 -13.07 12.91
CA SER A 708 19.88 -12.48 12.76
C SER A 708 20.50 -12.90 11.43
N THR A 709 21.19 -11.99 10.76
CA THR A 709 22.12 -12.35 9.69
C THR A 709 23.34 -13.06 10.30
N GLY A 710 24.25 -13.57 9.48
CA GLY A 710 25.46 -14.16 10.03
C GLY A 710 26.51 -14.33 8.96
N VAL A 711 27.63 -13.62 9.11
CA VAL A 711 28.85 -13.86 8.34
C VAL A 711 29.91 -14.42 9.27
N SER A 712 30.60 -15.47 8.84
CA SER A 712 31.74 -16.03 9.56
C SER A 712 32.92 -16.36 8.64
N VAL A 713 34.11 -16.28 9.20
CA VAL A 713 35.38 -16.69 8.57
C VAL A 713 36.15 -17.55 9.56
N MET A 714 36.50 -18.76 9.14
CA MET A 714 37.36 -19.68 9.87
C MET A 714 38.67 -19.88 9.10
N LEU A 715 39.79 -19.80 9.80
CA LEU A 715 41.13 -20.01 9.23
C LEU A 715 41.71 -21.31 9.79
N VAL A 716 42.18 -22.22 8.92
CA VAL A 716 42.83 -23.47 9.34
C VAL A 716 44.13 -23.67 8.56
N GLY A 717 45.27 -23.61 9.26
CA GLY A 717 46.59 -23.53 8.64
C GLY A 717 46.73 -22.27 7.79
N ASN A 718 46.75 -22.44 6.47
CA ASN A 718 46.72 -21.33 5.50
C ASN A 718 45.38 -21.25 4.72
N THR A 719 44.42 -22.14 4.97
CA THR A 719 43.16 -22.18 4.20
C THR A 719 42.08 -21.37 4.92
N LEU A 720 41.43 -20.48 4.20
CA LEU A 720 40.29 -19.67 4.63
C LEU A 720 38.99 -20.37 4.21
N TYR A 721 38.03 -20.42 5.13
CA TYR A 721 36.66 -20.87 4.91
C TYR A 721 35.71 -19.75 5.35
N ALA A 722 35.00 -19.14 4.40
CA ALA A 722 33.94 -18.16 4.67
C ALA A 722 32.56 -18.82 4.53
N ALA A 723 31.61 -18.40 5.37
CA ALA A 723 30.20 -18.75 5.25
C ALA A 723 29.33 -17.52 5.57
N ASN A 724 28.22 -17.32 4.85
CA ASN A 724 27.26 -16.28 5.23
C ASN A 724 25.80 -16.60 4.94
N ILE A 725 24.92 -16.01 5.74
CA ILE A 725 23.48 -15.83 5.49
C ILE A 725 23.08 -14.38 5.77
N GLY A 726 22.03 -13.91 5.11
CA GLY A 726 21.64 -12.51 5.11
C GLY A 726 22.59 -11.64 4.26
N ASP A 727 22.78 -10.41 4.68
CA ASP A 727 23.47 -9.33 3.94
C ASP A 727 24.62 -8.66 4.71
N SER A 728 25.03 -9.22 5.85
CA SER A 728 26.38 -9.07 6.42
C SER A 728 27.44 -9.74 5.53
N GLU A 729 28.62 -9.12 5.41
CA GLU A 729 29.64 -9.49 4.39
C GLU A 729 31.08 -9.54 4.93
N ALA A 730 31.93 -10.27 4.21
CA ALA A 730 33.36 -10.40 4.49
C ALA A 730 34.21 -10.09 3.24
N VAL A 731 35.29 -9.33 3.44
CA VAL A 731 36.21 -8.86 2.39
C VAL A 731 37.65 -9.22 2.75
N LEU A 732 38.37 -9.81 1.79
CA LEU A 732 39.80 -10.05 1.84
C LEU A 732 40.56 -8.95 1.08
N ALA A 733 41.62 -8.41 1.66
CA ALA A 733 42.53 -7.47 1.01
C ALA A 733 43.82 -8.17 0.55
N ARG A 734 44.00 -8.25 -0.77
CA ARG A 734 45.17 -8.86 -1.42
C ARG A 734 46.05 -7.77 -2.04
N ASN A 735 47.33 -7.78 -1.68
CA ASN A 735 48.33 -6.93 -2.31
C ASN A 735 48.66 -7.43 -3.72
N VAL A 736 48.27 -6.66 -4.73
CA VAL A 736 48.65 -6.85 -6.14
C VAL A 736 49.85 -6.00 -6.54
N GLY A 737 50.25 -5.04 -5.69
CA GLY A 737 51.40 -4.16 -5.88
C GLY A 737 52.74 -4.77 -5.43
N ASN A 738 53.83 -4.17 -5.89
CA ASN A 738 55.18 -4.57 -5.47
C ASN A 738 55.40 -4.29 -3.96
N ALA A 739 56.21 -5.10 -3.28
CA ALA A 739 56.46 -4.97 -1.82
C ALA A 739 56.94 -3.58 -1.35
N LYS A 740 57.55 -2.77 -2.23
CA LYS A 740 57.97 -1.37 -1.93
C LYS A 740 56.86 -0.33 -2.16
N SER A 741 55.74 -0.71 -2.75
CA SER A 741 54.62 0.16 -3.11
C SER A 741 53.33 -0.68 -3.17
N PRO A 742 52.86 -1.22 -2.03
CA PRO A 742 51.72 -2.13 -2.01
C PRO A 742 50.44 -1.43 -2.45
N GLN A 743 49.66 -2.13 -3.26
CA GLN A 743 48.36 -1.74 -3.80
C GLN A 743 47.40 -2.90 -3.51
N TYR A 744 46.29 -2.62 -2.85
CA TYR A 744 45.37 -3.64 -2.37
C TYR A 744 44.10 -3.67 -3.21
N GLU A 745 43.80 -4.85 -3.76
CA GLU A 745 42.49 -5.15 -4.33
C GLU A 745 41.64 -5.88 -3.28
N HIS A 746 40.33 -5.67 -3.34
CA HIS A 746 39.36 -6.33 -2.48
C HIS A 746 38.79 -7.58 -3.17
N THR A 747 38.67 -8.67 -2.42
CA THR A 747 37.95 -9.89 -2.84
C THR A 747 36.79 -10.10 -1.89
N LEU A 748 35.56 -10.05 -2.42
CA LEU A 748 34.35 -10.35 -1.66
C LEU A 748 34.24 -11.87 -1.43
N LEU A 749 34.00 -12.28 -0.19
CA LEU A 749 33.96 -13.69 0.22
C LEU A 749 32.53 -14.24 0.40
N THR A 750 31.52 -13.40 0.15
CA THR A 750 30.13 -13.58 0.60
C THR A 750 29.11 -13.27 -0.49
N TYR A 751 27.85 -13.67 -0.27
CA TYR A 751 26.72 -13.39 -1.17
C TYR A 751 25.54 -12.82 -0.37
N LYS A 752 25.02 -11.64 -0.74
CA LYS A 752 23.85 -11.05 -0.06
C LYS A 752 22.56 -11.83 -0.39
N HIS A 753 22.01 -12.51 0.60
CA HIS A 753 20.74 -13.22 0.49
C HIS A 753 19.54 -12.29 0.76
N LEU A 754 19.39 -11.27 -0.08
CA LEU A 754 18.24 -10.36 -0.05
C LEU A 754 16.97 -11.07 -0.52
N ALA A 755 15.82 -10.74 0.07
CA ALA A 755 14.53 -11.29 -0.31
C ALA A 755 14.12 -10.97 -1.77
N ASN A 756 14.73 -9.96 -2.40
CA ASN A 756 14.53 -9.62 -3.81
C ASN A 756 15.71 -10.03 -4.73
N ASP A 757 16.66 -10.84 -4.26
CA ASP A 757 17.57 -11.57 -5.16
C ASP A 757 16.77 -12.52 -6.05
N ASP A 758 17.09 -12.62 -7.34
CA ASP A 758 16.27 -13.38 -8.30
C ASP A 758 16.17 -14.88 -7.97
N LYS A 759 17.23 -15.52 -7.43
CA LYS A 759 17.21 -16.95 -7.08
C LYS A 759 16.36 -17.18 -5.83
N GLU A 760 16.56 -16.34 -4.83
CA GLU A 760 15.82 -16.41 -3.56
C GLU A 760 14.34 -16.08 -3.76
N LYS A 761 14.04 -15.11 -4.63
CA LYS A 761 12.69 -14.74 -5.06
C LYS A 761 11.99 -15.87 -5.81
N VAL A 762 12.68 -16.57 -6.72
CA VAL A 762 12.13 -17.78 -7.37
C VAL A 762 11.84 -18.85 -6.31
N ARG A 763 12.82 -19.23 -5.49
CA ARG A 763 12.67 -20.22 -4.40
C ARG A 763 11.49 -19.89 -3.47
N ILE A 764 11.35 -18.64 -3.05
CA ILE A 764 10.26 -18.19 -2.19
C ILE A 764 8.91 -18.25 -2.92
N THR A 765 8.85 -17.84 -4.19
CA THR A 765 7.61 -17.82 -4.98
C THR A 765 7.12 -19.24 -5.32
N GLU A 766 8.02 -20.18 -5.61
CA GLU A 766 7.71 -21.60 -5.85
C GLU A 766 7.13 -22.28 -4.59
N LEU A 767 7.62 -21.89 -3.40
CA LEU A 767 7.01 -22.29 -2.13
C LEU A 767 5.65 -21.62 -1.87
N GLY A 768 5.22 -20.65 -2.68
CA GLY A 768 3.99 -19.87 -2.51
C GLY A 768 4.14 -18.71 -1.51
N GLY A 769 5.37 -18.28 -1.24
CA GLY A 769 5.66 -17.03 -0.54
C GLY A 769 5.64 -15.84 -1.50
N MET A 770 5.74 -14.62 -0.96
CA MET A 770 5.67 -13.39 -1.78
C MET A 770 6.73 -12.38 -1.40
N ILE A 771 7.29 -11.71 -2.41
CA ILE A 771 8.22 -10.58 -2.25
C ILE A 771 7.45 -9.29 -2.53
N ILE A 772 7.23 -8.50 -1.48
CA ILE A 772 6.40 -7.29 -1.50
C ILE A 772 7.31 -6.11 -1.10
N PHE A 773 7.40 -5.09 -1.96
CA PHE A 773 8.35 -3.97 -1.80
C PHE A 773 9.80 -4.41 -1.52
N GLY A 774 10.22 -5.50 -2.18
CA GLY A 774 11.55 -6.09 -2.03
C GLY A 774 11.77 -6.93 -0.76
N ARG A 775 10.73 -7.13 0.06
CA ARG A 775 10.79 -7.85 1.35
C ARG A 775 9.92 -9.10 1.37
N LEU A 776 10.36 -10.15 2.04
CA LEU A 776 9.58 -11.36 2.25
C LEU A 776 8.31 -11.03 3.07
N PHE A 777 7.15 -11.28 2.47
CA PHE A 777 5.81 -10.86 2.92
C PHE A 777 5.71 -9.38 3.31
N GLY A 778 6.59 -8.53 2.77
CA GLY A 778 6.71 -7.11 3.12
C GLY A 778 7.50 -6.82 4.41
N SER A 779 7.79 -7.81 5.24
CA SER A 779 8.44 -7.64 6.55
C SER A 779 9.97 -7.72 6.45
N LEU A 780 10.49 -8.90 6.05
CA LEU A 780 11.90 -9.25 6.21
C LEU A 780 12.73 -8.87 4.98
N ALA A 781 13.91 -8.26 5.19
CA ALA A 781 14.81 -7.82 4.11
C ALA A 781 15.57 -8.97 3.45
N VAL A 782 15.91 -10.00 4.23
CA VAL A 782 16.70 -11.16 3.82
C VAL A 782 15.81 -12.39 3.58
N SER A 783 16.32 -13.35 2.80
CA SER A 783 15.71 -14.66 2.59
C SER A 783 16.37 -15.78 3.39
N ARG A 784 17.52 -15.50 4.01
CA ARG A 784 18.30 -16.44 4.82
C ARG A 784 18.80 -15.78 6.10
N SER A 785 18.64 -16.47 7.21
CA SER A 785 18.95 -15.94 8.56
C SER A 785 18.88 -17.05 9.61
N PHE A 786 19.45 -16.76 10.78
CA PHE A 786 19.18 -17.48 12.04
C PHE A 786 17.88 -16.96 12.67
N GLY A 787 17.23 -17.77 13.51
CA GLY A 787 15.98 -17.36 14.17
C GLY A 787 14.82 -17.30 13.18
N ASP A 788 14.06 -16.20 13.11
CA ASP A 788 12.99 -15.98 12.11
C ASP A 788 11.94 -17.11 12.06
N LYS A 789 11.57 -17.59 13.25
CA LYS A 789 10.69 -18.75 13.49
C LYS A 789 9.41 -18.73 12.65
N GLU A 790 8.73 -17.59 12.53
CA GLU A 790 7.47 -17.46 11.77
C GLU A 790 7.61 -17.71 10.25
N TYR A 791 8.83 -17.72 9.70
CA TYR A 791 9.12 -18.00 8.29
C TYR A 791 9.74 -19.40 8.06
N LYS A 792 9.92 -20.18 9.13
CA LYS A 792 10.51 -21.54 9.15
C LYS A 792 9.55 -22.63 9.65
N GLU A 793 8.41 -22.25 10.24
CA GLU A 793 7.38 -23.17 10.74
C GLU A 793 6.47 -23.71 9.62
N GLY A 794 5.91 -24.91 9.85
CA GLY A 794 5.07 -25.62 8.88
C GLY A 794 5.87 -26.33 7.78
N GLU A 795 5.17 -26.75 6.72
CA GLU A 795 5.76 -27.50 5.59
C GLU A 795 6.64 -26.63 4.68
N LYS A 796 6.47 -25.29 4.72
CA LYS A 796 7.00 -24.35 3.73
C LYS A 796 7.98 -23.37 4.38
N LYS A 797 9.27 -23.66 4.24
CA LYS A 797 10.37 -22.84 4.79
C LYS A 797 10.75 -21.71 3.85
N PHE A 798 10.10 -20.56 4.00
CA PHE A 798 10.39 -19.38 3.19
C PHE A 798 11.78 -18.82 3.52
N VAL A 799 12.18 -18.83 4.79
CA VAL A 799 13.55 -18.55 5.24
C VAL A 799 14.31 -19.85 5.50
N VAL A 800 15.61 -19.87 5.21
CA VAL A 800 16.52 -20.98 5.52
C VAL A 800 17.83 -20.49 6.16
N CYS A 801 18.45 -21.30 7.00
CA CYS A 801 19.76 -21.01 7.62
C CYS A 801 20.97 -21.59 6.86
N GLU A 802 20.74 -22.15 5.67
CA GLU A 802 21.78 -22.74 4.83
C GLU A 802 22.70 -21.65 4.26
N PRO A 803 24.02 -21.64 4.57
CA PRO A 803 24.92 -20.58 4.14
C PRO A 803 25.39 -20.72 2.68
N TYR A 804 25.64 -19.57 2.03
CA TYR A 804 26.63 -19.48 0.96
C TYR A 804 28.02 -19.69 1.55
N GLN A 805 28.94 -20.31 0.79
CA GLN A 805 30.27 -20.67 1.28
C GLN A 805 31.35 -20.38 0.23
N MET A 806 32.55 -20.01 0.70
CA MET A 806 33.75 -19.86 -0.13
C MET A 806 34.98 -20.40 0.59
N THR A 807 35.77 -21.22 -0.10
CA THR A 807 37.06 -21.75 0.38
C THR A 807 38.20 -21.17 -0.45
N LEU A 808 39.27 -20.69 0.19
CA LEU A 808 40.42 -20.07 -0.48
C LEU A 808 41.74 -20.37 0.25
N ASP A 809 42.76 -20.85 -0.46
CA ASP A 809 44.12 -20.94 0.08
C ASP A 809 44.77 -19.54 0.11
N LEU A 810 45.16 -19.08 1.31
CA LEU A 810 45.83 -17.80 1.53
C LEU A 810 47.32 -17.88 1.14
N THR A 811 47.82 -16.73 0.71
CA THR A 811 49.18 -16.51 0.21
C THR A 811 49.84 -15.33 0.93
N PRO A 812 51.18 -15.19 0.92
CA PRO A 812 51.87 -14.03 1.49
C PRO A 812 51.49 -12.64 0.92
N ASN A 813 50.64 -12.58 -0.11
CA ASN A 813 50.05 -11.34 -0.62
C ASN A 813 48.73 -10.98 0.07
N ASP A 814 48.14 -11.88 0.86
CA ASP A 814 46.89 -11.70 1.58
C ASP A 814 47.18 -11.10 2.97
N HIS A 815 46.81 -9.85 3.20
CA HIS A 815 47.31 -9.08 4.34
C HIS A 815 46.28 -8.81 5.44
N PHE A 816 44.99 -8.65 5.10
CA PHE A 816 43.94 -8.44 6.10
C PHE A 816 42.53 -8.81 5.61
N LEU A 817 41.63 -9.04 6.56
CA LEU A 817 40.21 -9.31 6.38
C LEU A 817 39.38 -8.24 7.11
N ILE A 818 38.20 -7.94 6.57
CA ILE A 818 37.17 -7.10 7.21
C ILE A 818 35.84 -7.86 7.15
N LEU A 819 35.20 -8.09 8.29
CA LEU A 819 33.81 -8.58 8.39
C LEU A 819 32.95 -7.46 8.98
N ALA A 820 31.77 -7.21 8.41
CA ALA A 820 30.83 -6.25 8.99
C ALA A 820 29.36 -6.47 8.56
N CYS A 821 28.45 -5.84 9.29
CA CYS A 821 27.03 -5.74 8.96
C CYS A 821 26.73 -4.69 7.86
N ASP A 822 25.48 -4.66 7.40
CA ASP A 822 25.02 -3.69 6.40
C ASP A 822 25.29 -2.23 6.84
N GLY A 823 25.16 -1.92 8.14
CA GLY A 823 25.45 -0.61 8.70
C GLY A 823 26.87 -0.07 8.48
N LEU A 824 27.84 -0.89 8.04
CA LEU A 824 29.08 -0.43 7.39
C LEU A 824 28.91 -0.34 5.86
N TRP A 825 28.61 -1.48 5.22
CA TRP A 825 28.70 -1.65 3.77
C TRP A 825 27.71 -0.79 2.96
N ASP A 826 26.62 -0.38 3.58
CA ASP A 826 25.59 0.48 2.98
C ASP A 826 26.05 1.96 2.85
N LYS A 827 27.22 2.32 3.42
CA LYS A 827 27.80 3.68 3.40
C LYS A 827 29.29 3.71 3.05
N VAL A 828 30.04 2.65 3.35
CA VAL A 828 31.47 2.53 3.04
C VAL A 828 31.66 1.37 2.05
N THR A 829 32.16 1.69 0.86
CA THR A 829 32.44 0.68 -0.17
C THR A 829 33.64 -0.21 0.23
N TYR A 830 33.73 -1.42 -0.34
CA TYR A 830 34.84 -2.34 -0.07
C TYR A 830 36.21 -1.71 -0.39
N GLU A 831 36.29 -0.90 -1.46
CA GLU A 831 37.51 -0.19 -1.83
C GLU A 831 37.88 0.87 -0.77
N GLU A 832 36.92 1.71 -0.34
CA GLU A 832 37.16 2.69 0.72
C GLU A 832 37.57 2.02 2.04
N ALA A 833 36.93 0.91 2.43
CA ALA A 833 37.27 0.17 3.64
C ALA A 833 38.71 -0.39 3.60
N VAL A 834 39.13 -0.91 2.44
CA VAL A 834 40.50 -1.37 2.19
C VAL A 834 41.50 -0.20 2.16
N GLN A 835 41.14 0.95 1.57
CA GLN A 835 41.97 2.16 1.58
C GLN A 835 42.14 2.74 3.00
N ILE A 836 41.06 2.81 3.79
CA ILE A 836 41.07 3.28 5.20
C ILE A 836 41.94 2.35 6.05
N THR A 837 41.72 1.03 5.97
CA THR A 837 42.53 0.04 6.69
C THR A 837 44.00 0.14 6.30
N THR A 838 44.31 0.22 5.00
CA THR A 838 45.68 0.42 4.49
C THR A 838 46.33 1.70 5.03
N LYS A 839 45.57 2.80 5.13
CA LYS A 839 46.06 4.08 5.65
C LYS A 839 46.35 4.00 7.14
N GLN A 840 45.47 3.38 7.92
CA GLN A 840 45.63 3.24 9.38
C GLN A 840 46.75 2.23 9.74
N LEU A 841 46.91 1.14 8.98
CA LEU A 841 48.05 0.23 9.11
C LEU A 841 49.40 0.92 8.86
N LYS A 842 49.47 1.81 7.86
CA LYS A 842 50.66 2.66 7.61
C LYS A 842 50.95 3.67 8.74
N LEU A 843 49.98 3.92 9.62
CA LEU A 843 50.13 4.74 10.83
C LEU A 843 50.37 3.89 12.10
N GLY A 844 50.57 2.57 11.96
CA GLY A 844 50.83 1.66 13.08
C GLY A 844 49.62 1.38 13.98
N LYS A 845 48.40 1.58 13.47
CA LYS A 845 47.16 1.36 14.24
C LYS A 845 46.86 -0.11 14.46
N THR A 846 46.31 -0.40 15.65
CA THR A 846 45.82 -1.73 16.02
C THR A 846 44.52 -2.08 15.28
N PRO A 847 44.16 -3.38 15.13
CA PRO A 847 42.93 -3.79 14.45
C PRO A 847 41.67 -3.16 15.06
N THR A 848 41.62 -3.03 16.40
CA THR A 848 40.53 -2.37 17.13
C THR A 848 40.38 -0.90 16.71
N GLU A 849 41.46 -0.12 16.67
CA GLU A 849 41.42 1.29 16.22
C GLU A 849 41.01 1.41 14.75
N ILE A 850 41.37 0.42 13.91
CA ILE A 850 40.97 0.35 12.50
C ILE A 850 39.46 0.09 12.40
N SER A 851 38.92 -0.90 13.11
CA SER A 851 37.47 -1.17 13.15
C SER A 851 36.67 0.01 13.71
N THR A 852 37.17 0.71 14.73
CA THR A 852 36.56 1.96 15.23
C THR A 852 36.55 3.04 14.15
N THR A 853 37.63 3.19 13.39
CA THR A 853 37.71 4.16 12.28
C THR A 853 36.67 3.85 11.20
N LEU A 854 36.53 2.57 10.80
CA LEU A 854 35.57 2.14 9.78
C LEU A 854 34.11 2.37 10.20
N ALA A 855 33.78 2.05 11.45
CA ALA A 855 32.43 2.28 11.99
C ALA A 855 32.10 3.78 12.08
N GLN A 856 33.05 4.60 12.54
CA GLN A 856 32.90 6.05 12.64
C GLN A 856 32.72 6.71 11.25
N GLU A 857 33.48 6.30 10.24
CA GLU A 857 33.33 6.75 8.85
C GLU A 857 31.89 6.50 8.33
N SER A 858 31.34 5.31 8.58
CA SER A 858 29.95 4.99 8.20
C SER A 858 28.91 5.84 8.96
N TYR A 859 29.12 6.06 10.25
CA TYR A 859 28.26 6.91 11.08
C TYR A 859 28.24 8.37 10.59
N GLU A 860 29.41 8.91 10.26
CA GLU A 860 29.59 10.27 9.72
C GLU A 860 29.01 10.42 8.31
N LYS A 861 29.21 9.42 7.43
CA LYS A 861 28.52 9.29 6.13
C LYS A 861 27.02 9.09 6.24
N GLY A 862 26.49 8.93 7.45
CA GLY A 862 25.07 9.02 7.70
C GLY A 862 24.34 7.69 7.84
N SER A 863 25.03 6.61 8.23
CA SER A 863 24.37 5.35 8.59
C SER A 863 23.22 5.57 9.60
N VAL A 864 22.16 4.80 9.46
CA VAL A 864 20.97 4.83 10.32
C VAL A 864 20.87 3.60 11.21
N ASP A 865 21.81 2.67 11.06
CA ASP A 865 21.72 1.32 11.60
C ASP A 865 22.65 1.07 12.79
N ASN A 866 22.68 -0.17 13.30
CA ASN A 866 23.81 -0.65 14.10
C ASN A 866 25.04 -0.82 13.20
N ILE A 867 26.24 -0.71 13.78
CA ILE A 867 27.49 -0.78 13.00
C ILE A 867 28.50 -1.62 13.76
N SER A 868 28.74 -2.83 13.27
CA SER A 868 29.65 -3.83 13.84
C SER A 868 30.69 -4.24 12.82
N VAL A 869 31.97 -4.14 13.19
CA VAL A 869 33.12 -4.34 12.31
C VAL A 869 34.20 -5.15 13.03
N VAL A 870 34.67 -6.23 12.40
CA VAL A 870 35.84 -7.03 12.82
C VAL A 870 36.93 -6.90 11.77
N VAL A 871 38.17 -6.64 12.21
CA VAL A 871 39.37 -6.56 11.36
C VAL A 871 40.36 -7.62 11.82
N ILE A 872 40.91 -8.39 10.88
CA ILE A 872 41.92 -9.43 11.15
C ILE A 872 43.14 -9.18 10.25
N LEU A 873 44.32 -9.10 10.85
CA LEU A 873 45.59 -8.97 10.13
C LEU A 873 46.24 -10.34 9.95
N LEU A 874 46.77 -10.59 8.75
CA LEU A 874 47.41 -11.84 8.33
C LEU A 874 48.93 -11.66 8.37
N ASN A 875 49.54 -12.12 9.45
CA ASN A 875 50.96 -11.94 9.75
C ASN A 875 51.77 -13.15 9.29
N TRP A 876 52.44 -13.02 8.15
CA TRP A 876 53.31 -14.03 7.55
C TRP A 876 54.75 -13.96 8.11
N LYS A 877 55.40 -15.12 8.21
CA LYS A 877 56.79 -15.31 8.65
C LYS A 877 57.68 -15.87 7.53
#